data_AF-A0A3C0NNG4-F1
#
_entry.id   AF-A0A3C0NNG4-F1
#
_cell.length_a   1.000
_cell.length_b   1.000
_cell.length_c   1.000
_cell.angle_alpha   90.00
_cell.angle_beta   90.00
_cell.angle_gamma   90.00
#
_symmetry.space_group_name_H-M   'P 1'
#
loop_
_entity.id
_entity.type
_entity.pdbx_description
1 polymer ?
#
loop_
_entity_poly.entity_id
_entity_poly.type
_entity_poly.pdbx_seq_one_letter_code
_entity_poly.pdbx_strand_id
1 'polypeptide(L)'
;MIVSMGRTPDEPEYDLPLEGEGDAAVYVLSRISGEGADRESVGGNILLSKTEIRDILACSGKYERFMLVLNVGGPVDLSPLGNVKNILVLSQLGTETGHVLADILLGKQNPSGKLTTTWSAWEDYPGIGEFGEKDDTRYKEGIYVGYRWFDTVGKTPLFPFGFGLSYTSFSLGEASAELSGETVTVTLPVKNTGSHAGREVVQLYVSIPAGKLDEPYQTLAAFQKTGELQPGKEETVKLSFSLRDIAPYDPETASYLLEAGDYLLRIGNSSRDTSVCAAVRVPETLTVLRVKNVLGQPDFEDWKAPRVRHELPEGVPVLTLEADAVETKAVDYTLKEEVDPRVFGLTEEQLIKMNLGAYDPKGGVASMIGSAGFTVAGAAGQSCMEIPGFPSLVMADGPAGLRLSRNYAVDKAGKIHPLESSIPASLTDFMPKPFLWALKLMAYRPKKTDKLGEQYATAIPIGTAIAQSFDPELAENFGQIVGDEMERFGVHLWLAPALNIHRSIRCGRNFEYFSEDPLVSGVFAGAITKGVQQYPHAGTTIKHYAFNNQERNRTQNNSQLSERAAREIYLKGFGIAVRMAQPKAVMTSYNLANGRHTNARRDLIEDVLRAEFGFRGIVMTDWVTAGYENELDCLYPNSDAHDVCMAGGDLFMPGSQHDYDRIKEGLDDGSVLRSQLQVNATRVLHMAEQLCK
;
A
#
# COMPACT_ATOMS: atom_id res chain seq x y z
N MET A 1 -11.66 19.75 9.85
CA MET A 1 -10.86 20.01 8.63
C MET A 1 -10.16 18.75 8.10
N ILE A 2 -9.42 17.98 8.92
CA ILE A 2 -8.81 16.69 8.50
C ILE A 2 -9.86 15.59 8.31
N VAL A 3 -10.94 15.61 9.11
CA VAL A 3 -12.08 14.66 9.02
C VAL A 3 -12.85 14.74 7.68
N SER A 4 -12.61 15.80 6.90
CA SER A 4 -13.22 16.01 5.59
C SER A 4 -12.17 16.00 4.46
N MET A 5 -10.90 15.73 4.76
CA MET A 5 -9.91 15.44 3.71
C MET A 5 -10.47 14.28 2.88
N GLY A 6 -10.30 14.33 1.57
CA GLY A 6 -10.65 13.23 0.66
C GLY A 6 -12.12 12.85 0.56
N ARG A 7 -13.02 13.50 1.32
CA ARG A 7 -14.47 13.28 1.23
C ARG A 7 -14.95 13.78 -0.12
N THR A 8 -15.36 12.85 -0.97
CA THR A 8 -16.06 13.15 -2.22
C THR A 8 -17.57 13.04 -2.00
N PRO A 9 -18.37 13.94 -2.61
CA PRO A 9 -19.82 13.75 -2.64
C PRO A 9 -20.16 12.39 -3.27
N ASP A 10 -21.21 11.74 -2.78
CA ASP A 10 -21.78 10.60 -3.49
C ASP A 10 -22.31 11.06 -4.85
N GLU A 11 -22.24 10.20 -5.86
CA GLU A 11 -22.75 10.54 -7.18
C GLU A 11 -24.27 10.80 -7.11
N PRO A 12 -24.74 11.98 -7.57
CA PRO A 12 -26.14 12.33 -7.46
C PRO A 12 -26.98 11.48 -8.41
N GLU A 13 -28.28 11.43 -8.15
CA GLU A 13 -29.23 10.95 -9.16
C GLU A 13 -29.28 11.95 -10.33
N TYR A 14 -29.30 11.44 -11.56
CA TYR A 14 -29.31 12.27 -12.77
C TYR A 14 -30.27 11.75 -13.85
N ASP A 15 -30.58 12.62 -14.80
CA ASP A 15 -31.38 12.25 -15.97
C ASP A 15 -30.54 12.43 -17.24
N LEU A 16 -29.98 11.32 -17.74
CA LEU A 16 -29.25 11.30 -19.00
C LEU A 16 -30.22 11.01 -20.15
N PRO A 17 -30.16 11.76 -21.26
CA PRO A 17 -30.94 11.43 -22.45
C PRO A 17 -30.41 10.12 -23.06
N LEU A 18 -31.25 9.08 -23.14
CA LEU A 18 -30.88 7.76 -23.65
C LEU A 18 -31.29 7.54 -25.13
N GLU A 19 -31.79 8.58 -25.80
CA GLU A 19 -32.33 8.54 -27.16
C GLU A 19 -31.27 8.62 -28.28
N GLY A 20 -30.01 8.29 -27.98
CA GLY A 20 -28.94 8.27 -28.99
C GLY A 20 -29.20 7.30 -30.16
N GLU A 21 -28.71 7.66 -31.35
CA GLU A 21 -28.65 6.81 -32.54
C GLU A 21 -27.29 6.10 -32.63
N GLY A 22 -27.24 4.94 -33.29
CA GLY A 22 -26.01 4.19 -33.55
C GLY A 22 -26.03 2.74 -33.03
N ASP A 23 -24.97 1.99 -33.37
CA ASP A 23 -24.90 0.53 -33.10
C ASP A 23 -24.20 0.19 -31.76
N ALA A 24 -23.54 1.19 -31.14
CA ALA A 24 -22.71 0.99 -29.96
C ALA A 24 -22.93 2.06 -28.90
N ALA A 25 -22.81 1.67 -27.63
CA ALA A 25 -22.82 2.58 -26.48
C ALA A 25 -21.73 2.18 -25.47
N VAL A 26 -21.03 3.20 -24.97
CA VAL A 26 -20.06 3.08 -23.88
C VAL A 26 -20.59 3.89 -22.70
N TYR A 27 -20.83 3.22 -21.58
CA TYR A 27 -21.23 3.87 -20.34
C TYR A 27 -20.05 3.90 -19.39
N VAL A 28 -19.63 5.09 -18.96
CA VAL A 28 -18.49 5.25 -18.04
C VAL A 28 -19.02 5.53 -16.63
N LEU A 29 -18.88 4.56 -15.74
CA LEU A 29 -19.11 4.74 -14.32
C LEU A 29 -17.82 5.26 -13.67
N SER A 30 -17.90 6.38 -12.96
CA SER A 30 -16.75 6.94 -12.24
C SER A 30 -16.99 6.95 -10.74
N ARG A 31 -15.92 6.70 -9.97
CA ARG A 31 -15.89 6.86 -8.52
C ARG A 31 -14.55 7.42 -8.11
N ILE A 32 -14.58 8.32 -7.14
CA ILE A 32 -13.39 8.86 -6.49
C ILE A 32 -13.53 8.54 -5.00
N SER A 33 -12.39 8.27 -4.35
CA SER A 33 -12.27 8.19 -2.90
C SER A 33 -10.93 8.78 -2.50
N GLY A 34 -10.72 9.04 -1.21
CA GLY A 34 -9.50 9.70 -0.79
C GLY A 34 -9.22 9.59 0.70
N GLU A 35 -8.08 10.13 1.06
CA GLU A 35 -7.58 10.25 2.42
C GLU A 35 -8.52 11.03 3.33
N GLY A 36 -8.85 10.51 4.52
CA GLY A 36 -9.65 11.21 5.53
C GLY A 36 -11.15 10.88 5.54
N ALA A 37 -11.64 10.13 4.55
CA ALA A 37 -13.03 9.66 4.51
C ALA A 37 -13.13 8.22 3.99
N ASP A 38 -13.84 7.37 4.72
CA ASP A 38 -14.18 6.02 4.26
C ASP A 38 -15.39 6.05 3.32
N ARG A 39 -15.46 5.05 2.44
CA ARG A 39 -16.58 4.82 1.52
C ARG A 39 -17.79 4.24 2.27
N GLU A 40 -18.97 4.58 1.77
CA GLU A 40 -20.25 4.17 2.34
C GLU A 40 -21.03 3.25 1.39
N SER A 41 -21.81 2.33 1.97
CA SER A 41 -22.70 1.43 1.23
C SER A 41 -24.01 2.14 0.88
N VAL A 42 -23.91 3.21 0.08
CA VAL A 42 -25.03 4.03 -0.39
C VAL A 42 -24.98 4.15 -1.91
N GLY A 43 -26.13 4.51 -2.53
CA GLY A 43 -26.22 4.74 -3.96
C GLY A 43 -25.35 5.92 -4.39
N GLY A 44 -24.62 5.77 -5.49
CA GLY A 44 -23.63 6.74 -5.95
C GLY A 44 -22.25 6.56 -5.30
N ASN A 45 -22.05 5.51 -4.50
CA ASN A 45 -20.78 5.19 -3.85
C ASN A 45 -20.41 3.71 -4.06
N ILE A 46 -20.32 2.88 -3.02
CA ILE A 46 -20.15 1.43 -3.18
C ILE A 46 -21.34 0.83 -3.93
N LEU A 47 -22.55 1.31 -3.66
CA LEU A 47 -23.74 0.88 -4.41
C LEU A 47 -23.94 1.79 -5.62
N LEU A 48 -24.50 1.24 -6.68
CA LEU A 48 -24.98 2.02 -7.82
C LEU A 48 -26.20 2.87 -7.40
N SER A 49 -26.30 4.08 -7.93
CA SER A 49 -27.49 4.92 -7.81
C SER A 49 -28.64 4.32 -8.64
N LYS A 50 -29.87 4.79 -8.40
CA LYS A 50 -31.03 4.26 -9.14
C LYS A 50 -30.93 4.61 -10.62
N THR A 51 -30.44 5.79 -10.92
CA THR A 51 -30.26 6.30 -12.29
C THR A 51 -29.12 5.59 -13.01
N GLU A 52 -28.03 5.24 -12.34
CA GLU A 52 -26.97 4.39 -12.90
C GLU A 52 -27.50 3.01 -13.31
N ILE A 53 -28.24 2.34 -12.41
CA ILE A 53 -28.84 1.02 -12.71
C ILE A 53 -29.80 1.14 -13.91
N ARG A 54 -30.68 2.14 -13.90
CA ARG A 54 -31.62 2.42 -15.01
C ARG A 54 -30.87 2.58 -16.33
N ASP A 55 -29.87 3.45 -16.36
CA ASP A 55 -29.19 3.84 -17.61
C ASP A 55 -28.32 2.74 -18.17
N ILE A 56 -27.58 2.04 -17.31
CA ILE A 56 -26.74 0.90 -17.71
C ILE A 56 -27.62 -0.21 -18.31
N LEU A 57 -28.72 -0.57 -17.64
CA LEU A 57 -29.62 -1.63 -18.14
C LEU A 57 -30.34 -1.20 -19.43
N ALA A 58 -30.77 0.06 -19.51
CA ALA A 58 -31.40 0.60 -20.72
C ALA A 58 -30.44 0.61 -21.92
N CYS A 59 -29.20 1.06 -21.72
CA CYS A 59 -28.18 1.04 -22.77
C CYS A 59 -27.82 -0.39 -23.16
N SER A 60 -27.60 -1.28 -22.18
CA SER A 60 -27.28 -2.68 -22.44
C SER A 60 -28.38 -3.44 -23.17
N GLY A 61 -29.64 -3.05 -22.99
CA GLY A 61 -30.79 -3.66 -23.69
C GLY A 61 -31.06 -3.06 -25.07
N LYS A 62 -30.64 -1.82 -25.33
CA LYS A 62 -30.89 -1.08 -26.57
C LYS A 62 -29.81 -1.30 -27.64
N TYR A 63 -28.53 -1.20 -27.27
CA TYR A 63 -27.43 -1.18 -28.24
C TYR A 63 -26.86 -2.59 -28.45
N GLU A 64 -26.59 -2.96 -29.71
CA GLU A 64 -25.97 -4.25 -30.05
C GLU A 64 -24.60 -4.39 -29.40
N ARG A 65 -23.83 -3.30 -29.38
CA ARG A 65 -22.48 -3.25 -28.79
C ARG A 65 -22.48 -2.34 -27.57
N PHE A 66 -22.69 -2.92 -26.40
CA PHE A 66 -22.61 -2.20 -25.14
C PHE A 66 -21.33 -2.55 -24.37
N MET A 67 -20.68 -1.54 -23.79
CA MET A 67 -19.57 -1.67 -22.85
C MET A 67 -19.82 -0.80 -21.61
N LEU A 68 -19.80 -1.42 -20.43
CA LEU A 68 -19.68 -0.71 -19.17
C LEU A 68 -18.20 -0.52 -18.84
N VAL A 69 -17.75 0.71 -18.69
CA VAL A 69 -16.38 1.07 -18.31
C VAL A 69 -16.39 1.59 -16.88
N LEU A 70 -15.57 0.98 -16.02
CA LEU A 70 -15.45 1.37 -14.61
C LEU A 70 -14.14 2.15 -14.42
N ASN A 71 -14.24 3.47 -14.35
CA ASN A 71 -13.17 4.39 -13.99
C ASN A 71 -13.19 4.64 -12.47
N VAL A 72 -12.81 3.62 -11.71
CA VAL A 72 -13.00 3.55 -10.26
C VAL A 72 -11.71 3.13 -9.54
N GLY A 73 -11.47 3.70 -8.36
CA GLY A 73 -10.33 3.33 -7.52
C GLY A 73 -10.47 2.00 -6.77
N GLY A 74 -11.66 1.39 -6.75
CA GLY A 74 -11.92 0.16 -6.01
C GLY A 74 -13.28 -0.45 -6.32
N PRO A 75 -13.66 -1.54 -5.61
CA PRO A 75 -14.88 -2.30 -5.91
C PRO A 75 -16.16 -1.46 -5.85
N VAL A 76 -17.07 -1.70 -6.78
CA VAL A 76 -18.47 -1.21 -6.79
C VAL A 76 -19.38 -2.43 -6.87
N ASP A 77 -20.50 -2.40 -6.17
CA ASP A 77 -21.49 -3.47 -6.22
C ASP A 77 -22.22 -3.47 -7.56
N LEU A 78 -21.93 -4.47 -8.39
CA LEU A 78 -22.52 -4.66 -9.71
C LEU A 78 -23.66 -5.69 -9.70
N SER A 79 -24.02 -6.26 -8.55
CA SER A 79 -25.08 -7.26 -8.43
C SER A 79 -26.43 -6.81 -9.02
N PRO A 80 -26.84 -5.51 -8.98
CA PRO A 80 -28.10 -5.08 -9.58
C PRO A 80 -28.11 -5.13 -11.12
N LEU A 81 -26.95 -5.26 -11.76
CA LEU A 81 -26.83 -5.23 -13.23
C LEU A 81 -27.11 -6.59 -13.88
N GLY A 82 -27.20 -7.67 -13.09
CA GLY A 82 -27.56 -9.00 -13.57
C GLY A 82 -26.68 -9.50 -14.72
N ASN A 83 -27.21 -9.47 -15.95
CA ASN A 83 -26.63 -10.08 -17.14
C ASN A 83 -25.75 -9.15 -17.99
N VAL A 84 -25.35 -7.96 -17.51
CA VAL A 84 -24.39 -7.11 -18.23
C VAL A 84 -23.05 -7.84 -18.34
N LYS A 85 -22.65 -8.22 -19.56
CA LYS A 85 -21.49 -9.11 -19.79
C LYS A 85 -20.18 -8.38 -20.07
N ASN A 86 -20.24 -7.25 -20.77
CA ASN A 86 -19.06 -6.52 -21.21
C ASN A 86 -18.75 -5.41 -20.21
N ILE A 87 -17.86 -5.71 -19.27
CA ILE A 87 -17.44 -4.80 -18.22
C ILE A 87 -15.91 -4.66 -18.27
N LEU A 88 -15.44 -3.45 -18.52
CA LEU A 88 -14.03 -3.09 -18.49
C LEU A 88 -13.73 -2.33 -17.20
N VAL A 89 -12.96 -2.93 -16.29
CA VAL A 89 -12.36 -2.19 -15.18
C VAL A 89 -11.16 -1.43 -15.75
N LEU A 90 -11.37 -0.14 -16.03
CA LEU A 90 -10.30 0.76 -16.49
C LEU A 90 -9.41 1.20 -15.32
N SER A 91 -9.96 1.21 -14.11
CA SER A 91 -9.33 1.82 -12.93
C SER A 91 -9.03 3.31 -13.17
N GLN A 92 -8.01 3.87 -12.53
CA GLN A 92 -7.58 5.26 -12.69
C GLN A 92 -6.12 5.30 -13.15
N LEU A 93 -5.90 5.66 -14.42
CA LEU A 93 -4.61 5.44 -15.10
C LEU A 93 -3.73 6.69 -15.21
N GLY A 94 -4.13 7.78 -14.56
CA GLY A 94 -3.42 9.05 -14.65
C GLY A 94 -3.47 9.62 -16.07
N THR A 95 -2.34 10.13 -16.55
CA THR A 95 -2.22 10.97 -17.76
C THR A 95 -2.71 10.27 -19.04
N GLU A 96 -2.56 8.94 -19.13
CA GLU A 96 -2.82 8.17 -20.37
C GLU A 96 -4.22 7.54 -20.47
N THR A 97 -5.12 7.84 -19.51
CA THR A 97 -6.44 7.19 -19.38
C THR A 97 -7.24 7.16 -20.70
N GLY A 98 -7.30 8.28 -21.43
CA GLY A 98 -8.07 8.39 -22.68
C GLY A 98 -7.49 7.55 -23.82
N HIS A 99 -6.16 7.52 -23.97
CA HIS A 99 -5.49 6.73 -25.00
C HIS A 99 -5.66 5.23 -24.76
N VAL A 100 -5.46 4.79 -23.51
CA VAL A 100 -5.62 3.38 -23.13
C VAL A 100 -7.06 2.91 -23.37
N LEU A 101 -8.05 3.70 -22.95
CA LEU A 101 -9.45 3.36 -23.19
C LEU A 101 -9.76 3.22 -24.68
N ALA A 102 -9.30 4.18 -25.50
CA ALA A 102 -9.51 4.13 -26.94
C ALA A 102 -8.85 2.89 -27.58
N ASP A 103 -7.61 2.56 -27.20
CA ASP A 103 -6.88 1.43 -27.76
C ASP A 103 -7.51 0.08 -27.39
N ILE A 104 -8.02 -0.05 -26.16
CA ILE A 104 -8.75 -1.25 -25.72
C ILE A 104 -10.08 -1.36 -26.48
N LEU A 105 -10.90 -0.30 -26.52
CA LEU A 105 -12.20 -0.32 -27.22
C LEU A 105 -12.07 -0.62 -28.73
N LEU A 106 -10.98 -0.16 -29.35
CA LEU A 106 -10.69 -0.40 -30.76
C LEU A 106 -9.96 -1.73 -31.02
N GLY A 107 -9.68 -2.52 -29.97
CA GLY A 107 -8.97 -3.80 -30.08
C GLY A 107 -7.51 -3.69 -30.52
N LYS A 108 -6.91 -2.50 -30.44
CA LYS A 108 -5.48 -2.28 -30.71
C LYS A 108 -4.60 -2.85 -29.60
N GLN A 109 -5.12 -2.86 -28.38
CA GLN A 109 -4.50 -3.50 -27.23
C GLN A 109 -5.49 -4.50 -26.64
N ASN A 110 -4.96 -5.59 -26.08
CA ASN A 110 -5.77 -6.64 -25.46
C ASN A 110 -5.70 -6.53 -23.93
N PRO A 111 -6.85 -6.44 -23.22
CA PRO A 111 -6.84 -6.44 -21.77
C PRO A 111 -6.21 -7.72 -21.22
N SER A 112 -5.32 -7.54 -20.25
CA SER A 112 -4.61 -8.62 -19.57
C SER A 112 -4.44 -8.36 -18.06
N GLY A 113 -5.24 -7.44 -17.52
CA GLY A 113 -5.27 -7.16 -16.08
C GLY A 113 -6.09 -8.20 -15.33
N LYS A 114 -5.79 -8.38 -14.05
CA LYS A 114 -6.47 -9.29 -13.12
C LYS A 114 -6.83 -8.53 -11.84
N LEU A 115 -7.96 -8.86 -11.22
CA LEU A 115 -8.41 -8.20 -10.00
C LEU A 115 -7.47 -8.50 -8.81
N THR A 116 -7.13 -7.47 -8.04
CA THR A 116 -6.30 -7.58 -6.83
C THR A 116 -7.12 -7.55 -5.54
N THR A 117 -8.44 -7.48 -5.67
CA THR A 117 -9.43 -7.50 -4.59
C THR A 117 -10.62 -8.32 -5.08
N THR A 118 -11.24 -9.10 -4.21
CA THR A 118 -12.44 -9.87 -4.52
C THR A 118 -13.63 -8.91 -4.67
N TRP A 119 -14.39 -8.99 -5.76
CA TRP A 119 -15.58 -8.17 -5.98
C TRP A 119 -16.83 -9.00 -5.74
N SER A 120 -17.70 -8.55 -4.85
CA SER A 120 -18.99 -9.21 -4.56
C SER A 120 -20.10 -8.18 -4.35
N ALA A 121 -21.33 -8.68 -4.23
CA ALA A 121 -22.44 -7.90 -3.68
C ALA A 121 -22.08 -7.39 -2.28
N TRP A 122 -22.55 -6.20 -1.90
CA TRP A 122 -22.19 -5.58 -0.63
C TRP A 122 -22.50 -6.48 0.58
N GLU A 123 -23.67 -7.13 0.56
CA GLU A 123 -24.14 -8.04 1.62
C GLU A 123 -23.33 -9.34 1.73
N ASP A 124 -22.50 -9.66 0.74
CA ASP A 124 -21.71 -10.90 0.72
C ASP A 124 -20.33 -10.74 1.37
N TYR A 125 -19.86 -9.51 1.59
CA TYR A 125 -18.61 -9.28 2.31
C TYR A 125 -18.75 -9.69 3.79
N PRO A 126 -17.68 -10.21 4.42
CA PRO A 126 -17.75 -10.73 5.78
C PRO A 126 -18.06 -9.62 6.80
N GLY A 127 -19.09 -9.84 7.62
CA GLY A 127 -19.39 -9.03 8.81
C GLY A 127 -18.67 -9.52 10.08
N ILE A 128 -17.49 -10.13 9.95
CA ILE A 128 -16.77 -10.76 11.07
C ILE A 128 -16.06 -9.70 11.93
N GLY A 129 -15.29 -8.83 11.28
CA GLY A 129 -14.55 -7.74 11.90
C GLY A 129 -15.33 -6.43 11.97
N GLU A 130 -14.81 -5.50 12.76
CA GLU A 130 -15.34 -4.14 12.87
C GLU A 130 -14.70 -3.23 11.80
N PHE A 131 -15.44 -2.23 11.33
CA PHE A 131 -14.92 -1.20 10.41
C PHE A 131 -15.75 0.08 10.51
N GLY A 132 -15.07 1.21 10.51
CA GLY A 132 -15.64 2.56 10.59
C GLY A 132 -15.93 2.98 12.02
N GLU A 133 -15.41 2.28 13.02
CA GLU A 133 -15.52 2.66 14.42
C GLU A 133 -14.61 3.86 14.71
N LYS A 134 -15.07 4.77 15.58
CA LYS A 134 -14.31 6.01 15.86
C LYS A 134 -13.00 5.71 16.59
N ASP A 135 -13.07 5.05 17.74
CA ASP A 135 -11.93 4.94 18.64
C ASP A 135 -11.26 3.56 18.57
N ASP A 136 -12.02 2.47 18.64
CA ASP A 136 -11.48 1.10 18.65
C ASP A 136 -12.05 0.29 17.49
N THR A 137 -11.19 -0.42 16.75
CA THR A 137 -11.62 -1.26 15.62
C THR A 137 -10.99 -2.65 15.75
N ARG A 138 -11.81 -3.67 16.05
CA ARG A 138 -11.34 -5.05 16.23
C ARG A 138 -11.30 -5.83 14.92
N TYR A 139 -10.12 -6.34 14.59
CA TYR A 139 -9.84 -7.12 13.39
C TYR A 139 -10.13 -8.60 13.65
N LYS A 140 -11.38 -8.90 14.01
CA LYS A 140 -11.82 -10.24 14.40
C LYS A 140 -11.70 -11.26 13.28
N GLU A 141 -11.58 -10.84 12.04
CA GLU A 141 -11.37 -11.75 10.90
C GLU A 141 -9.98 -12.41 10.88
N GLY A 142 -9.02 -11.92 11.66
CA GLY A 142 -7.68 -12.50 11.74
C GLY A 142 -6.99 -12.57 10.38
N ILE A 143 -6.57 -13.78 9.98
CA ILE A 143 -5.92 -14.03 8.68
C ILE A 143 -6.90 -14.13 7.50
N TYR A 144 -8.21 -14.15 7.74
CA TYR A 144 -9.24 -14.36 6.72
C TYR A 144 -9.68 -13.04 6.08
N VAL A 145 -8.75 -12.36 5.42
CA VAL A 145 -9.02 -11.12 4.65
C VAL A 145 -9.22 -11.45 3.16
N GLY A 146 -10.28 -10.90 2.57
CA GLY A 146 -10.55 -11.03 1.13
C GLY A 146 -10.82 -12.48 0.71
N TYR A 147 -10.19 -12.92 -0.38
CA TYR A 147 -10.33 -14.29 -0.91
C TYR A 147 -10.02 -15.36 0.13
N ARG A 148 -9.11 -15.11 1.09
CA ARG A 148 -8.83 -16.06 2.17
C ARG A 148 -10.09 -16.42 2.94
N TRP A 149 -11.03 -15.48 3.11
CA TRP A 149 -12.34 -15.78 3.68
C TRP A 149 -13.27 -16.43 2.66
N PHE A 150 -13.51 -15.78 1.51
CA PHE A 150 -14.48 -16.24 0.50
C PHE A 150 -14.22 -17.69 0.07
N ASP A 151 -12.96 -18.04 -0.14
CA ASP A 151 -12.50 -19.36 -0.59
C ASP A 151 -12.76 -20.40 0.49
N THR A 152 -12.45 -20.05 1.74
CA THR A 152 -12.55 -20.95 2.89
C THR A 152 -13.99 -21.26 3.25
N VAL A 153 -14.88 -20.27 3.19
CA VAL A 153 -16.30 -20.49 3.50
C VAL A 153 -17.12 -20.94 2.28
N GLY A 154 -16.51 -21.04 1.11
CA GLY A 154 -17.19 -21.42 -0.13
C GLY A 154 -18.23 -20.41 -0.59
N LYS A 155 -18.07 -19.12 -0.24
CA LYS A 155 -18.93 -18.04 -0.72
C LYS A 155 -18.49 -17.64 -2.12
N THR A 156 -19.41 -17.70 -3.08
CA THR A 156 -19.16 -17.31 -4.47
C THR A 156 -19.20 -15.79 -4.62
N PRO A 157 -18.08 -15.13 -4.98
CA PRO A 157 -18.09 -13.70 -5.31
C PRO A 157 -18.66 -13.45 -6.72
N LEU A 158 -18.95 -12.19 -7.05
CA LEU A 158 -19.25 -11.79 -8.44
C LEU A 158 -18.03 -12.00 -9.34
N PHE A 159 -16.85 -11.52 -8.87
CA PHE A 159 -15.56 -11.73 -9.53
C PHE A 159 -14.49 -12.05 -8.47
N PRO A 160 -13.85 -13.22 -8.54
CA PRO A 160 -12.88 -13.64 -7.54
C PRO A 160 -11.55 -12.89 -7.66
N PHE A 161 -10.75 -12.93 -6.60
CA PHE A 161 -9.36 -12.47 -6.64
C PHE A 161 -8.60 -13.13 -7.80
N GLY A 162 -7.80 -12.34 -8.50
CA GLY A 162 -7.02 -12.78 -9.65
C GLY A 162 -7.83 -12.96 -10.93
N PHE A 163 -9.14 -12.70 -10.95
CA PHE A 163 -9.96 -12.83 -12.17
C PHE A 163 -9.71 -11.71 -13.17
N GLY A 164 -9.74 -12.03 -14.47
CA GLY A 164 -9.73 -11.05 -15.55
C GLY A 164 -9.75 -11.73 -16.92
N LEU A 165 -10.51 -11.15 -17.86
CA LEU A 165 -10.71 -11.68 -19.20
C LEU A 165 -9.77 -11.03 -20.22
N SER A 166 -9.74 -11.62 -21.41
CA SER A 166 -8.97 -11.18 -22.58
C SER A 166 -9.83 -11.25 -23.84
N TYR A 167 -9.43 -10.57 -24.92
CA TYR A 167 -10.01 -10.74 -26.27
C TYR A 167 -9.56 -12.04 -26.95
N THR A 168 -8.69 -12.81 -26.30
CA THR A 168 -8.29 -14.16 -26.70
C THR A 168 -8.51 -15.14 -25.55
N SER A 169 -8.29 -16.43 -25.81
CA SER A 169 -8.36 -17.50 -24.82
C SER A 169 -6.99 -18.14 -24.61
N PHE A 170 -6.76 -18.65 -23.41
CA PHE A 170 -5.53 -19.36 -23.06
C PHE A 170 -5.84 -20.75 -22.50
N SER A 171 -4.92 -21.68 -22.71
CA SER A 171 -4.92 -22.97 -22.01
C SER A 171 -3.63 -23.10 -21.20
N LEU A 172 -3.78 -23.46 -19.93
CA LEU A 172 -2.68 -23.90 -19.07
C LEU A 172 -2.46 -25.40 -19.32
N GLY A 173 -1.25 -25.79 -19.73
CA GLY A 173 -0.90 -27.19 -19.94
C GLY A 173 -0.56 -27.91 -18.63
N GLU A 174 -0.06 -29.13 -18.76
CA GLU A 174 0.33 -29.95 -17.62
C GLU A 174 1.49 -29.28 -16.86
N ALA A 175 1.29 -29.11 -15.55
CA ALA A 175 2.28 -28.51 -14.67
C ALA A 175 3.20 -29.58 -14.09
N SER A 176 4.49 -29.26 -14.03
CA SER A 176 5.52 -30.03 -13.34
C SER A 176 5.98 -29.25 -12.11
N ALA A 177 6.36 -29.96 -11.05
CA ALA A 177 6.86 -29.36 -9.82
C ALA A 177 8.19 -29.97 -9.41
N GLU A 178 9.10 -29.13 -8.95
CA GLU A 178 10.42 -29.49 -8.44
C GLU A 178 10.62 -28.87 -7.05
N LEU A 179 11.32 -29.59 -6.18
CA LEU A 179 11.71 -29.12 -4.85
C LEU A 179 13.23 -29.13 -4.76
N SER A 180 13.83 -27.98 -4.45
CA SER A 180 15.26 -27.81 -4.23
C SER A 180 15.48 -27.13 -2.88
N GLY A 181 15.86 -27.91 -1.88
CA GLY A 181 15.87 -27.47 -0.48
C GLY A 181 14.45 -27.11 -0.03
N GLU A 182 14.26 -25.89 0.48
CA GLU A 182 12.92 -25.36 0.81
C GLU A 182 12.22 -24.61 -0.35
N THR A 183 12.87 -24.53 -1.53
CA THR A 183 12.32 -23.80 -2.69
C THR A 183 11.53 -24.72 -3.60
N VAL A 184 10.26 -24.37 -3.80
CA VAL A 184 9.36 -25.03 -4.75
C VAL A 184 9.38 -24.27 -6.07
N THR A 185 9.44 -25.00 -7.16
CA THR A 185 9.33 -24.47 -8.53
C THR A 185 8.25 -25.23 -9.28
N VAL A 186 7.28 -24.51 -9.84
CA VAL A 186 6.25 -25.07 -10.72
C VAL A 186 6.42 -24.52 -12.13
N THR A 187 6.45 -25.39 -13.12
CA THR A 187 6.64 -25.05 -14.54
C THR A 187 5.55 -25.64 -15.40
N LEU A 188 4.97 -24.84 -16.30
CA LEU A 188 3.89 -25.26 -17.20
C LEU A 188 3.90 -24.45 -18.51
N PRO A 189 3.48 -25.03 -19.65
CA PRO A 189 3.25 -24.29 -20.87
C PRO A 189 1.91 -23.52 -20.81
N VAL A 190 1.92 -22.30 -21.31
CA VAL A 190 0.73 -21.45 -21.49
C VAL A 190 0.58 -21.16 -22.97
N LYS A 191 -0.54 -21.57 -23.56
CA LYS A 191 -0.80 -21.43 -24.99
C LYS A 191 -1.95 -20.48 -25.24
N ASN A 192 -1.76 -19.54 -26.16
CA ASN A 192 -2.85 -18.75 -26.71
C ASN A 192 -3.64 -19.60 -27.71
N THR A 193 -4.88 -19.91 -27.37
CA THR A 193 -5.78 -20.77 -28.16
C THR A 193 -6.81 -19.99 -28.96
N GLY A 194 -6.90 -18.68 -28.75
CA GLY A 194 -7.85 -17.81 -29.46
C GLY A 194 -7.28 -17.19 -30.72
N SER A 195 -7.91 -16.11 -31.19
CA SER A 195 -7.64 -15.46 -32.48
C SER A 195 -6.90 -14.13 -32.39
N HIS A 196 -6.67 -13.60 -31.18
CA HIS A 196 -5.96 -12.32 -30.98
C HIS A 196 -4.67 -12.55 -30.19
N ALA A 197 -3.67 -11.69 -30.39
CA ALA A 197 -2.51 -11.65 -29.51
C ALA A 197 -2.93 -11.22 -28.09
N GLY A 198 -2.25 -11.72 -27.06
CA GLY A 198 -2.55 -11.35 -25.68
C GLY A 198 -1.55 -11.91 -24.68
N ARG A 199 -1.77 -11.59 -23.40
CA ARG A 199 -0.97 -12.07 -22.26
C ARG A 199 -1.88 -12.75 -21.24
N GLU A 200 -1.35 -13.75 -20.54
CA GLU A 200 -2.05 -14.43 -19.45
C GLU A 200 -1.23 -14.33 -18.15
N VAL A 201 -1.90 -14.39 -17.01
CA VAL A 201 -1.29 -14.43 -15.69
C VAL A 201 -1.57 -15.80 -15.07
N VAL A 202 -0.50 -16.54 -14.80
CA VAL A 202 -0.57 -17.79 -14.04
C VAL A 202 -0.37 -17.48 -12.56
N GLN A 203 -1.19 -18.09 -11.72
CA GLN A 203 -1.22 -17.90 -10.28
C GLN A 203 -1.05 -19.26 -9.59
N LEU A 204 -0.08 -19.35 -8.69
CA LEU A 204 0.21 -20.51 -7.88
C LEU A 204 -0.21 -20.25 -6.44
N TYR A 205 -1.13 -21.07 -5.94
CA TYR A 205 -1.62 -21.05 -4.58
C TYR A 205 -1.17 -22.29 -3.82
N VAL A 206 -1.19 -22.21 -2.48
CA VAL A 206 -0.89 -23.33 -1.59
C VAL A 206 -2.00 -23.50 -0.56
N SER A 207 -2.54 -24.72 -0.46
CA SER A 207 -3.32 -25.16 0.70
C SER A 207 -2.38 -25.77 1.74
N ILE A 208 -2.33 -25.18 2.93
CA ILE A 208 -1.52 -25.67 4.04
C ILE A 208 -2.28 -26.86 4.70
N PRO A 209 -1.59 -27.93 5.13
CA PRO A 209 -2.24 -29.07 5.78
C PRO A 209 -2.95 -28.64 7.06
N ALA A 210 -4.06 -29.31 7.37
CA ALA A 210 -4.76 -29.10 8.63
C ALA A 210 -3.86 -29.54 9.81
N GLY A 211 -3.51 -28.60 10.69
CA GLY A 211 -2.63 -28.83 11.82
C GLY A 211 -3.14 -28.22 13.14
N LYS A 212 -2.21 -27.69 13.93
CA LYS A 212 -2.45 -26.91 15.15
C LYS A 212 -3.12 -25.58 14.80
N LEU A 213 -2.65 -24.90 13.77
CA LEU A 213 -3.16 -23.61 13.36
C LEU A 213 -4.31 -23.79 12.36
N ASP A 214 -5.28 -22.87 12.42
CA ASP A 214 -6.30 -22.78 11.38
C ASP A 214 -5.74 -22.04 10.17
N GLU A 215 -6.10 -22.48 8.96
CA GLU A 215 -5.52 -21.99 7.71
C GLU A 215 -6.61 -21.68 6.68
N PRO A 216 -6.43 -20.65 5.83
CA PRO A 216 -7.32 -20.43 4.71
C PRO A 216 -7.22 -21.59 3.71
N TYR A 217 -8.29 -21.81 2.95
CA TYR A 217 -8.37 -22.83 1.91
C TYR A 217 -7.14 -22.84 0.99
N GLN A 218 -6.67 -21.65 0.63
CA GLN A 218 -5.43 -21.47 -0.11
C GLN A 218 -4.86 -20.07 0.11
N THR A 219 -3.56 -19.90 -0.12
CA THR A 219 -2.89 -18.60 -0.17
C THR A 219 -2.04 -18.47 -1.43
N LEU A 220 -1.98 -17.29 -2.03
CA LEU A 220 -1.12 -17.01 -3.18
C LEU A 220 0.34 -17.11 -2.75
N ALA A 221 1.11 -17.95 -3.45
CA ALA A 221 2.52 -18.19 -3.19
C ALA A 221 3.44 -17.63 -4.29
N ALA A 222 2.97 -17.62 -5.54
CA ALA A 222 3.68 -16.99 -6.65
C ALA A 222 2.69 -16.64 -7.79
N PHE A 223 3.09 -15.70 -8.64
CA PHE A 223 2.40 -15.41 -9.90
C PHE A 223 3.41 -15.04 -10.97
N GLN A 224 3.06 -15.25 -12.24
CA GLN A 224 3.89 -14.87 -13.38
C GLN A 224 2.99 -14.53 -14.57
N LYS A 225 3.29 -13.40 -15.22
CA LYS A 225 2.65 -12.99 -16.46
C LYS A 225 3.47 -13.47 -17.65
N THR A 226 2.80 -13.97 -18.70
CA THR A 226 3.47 -14.32 -19.95
C THR A 226 3.92 -13.06 -20.69
N GLY A 227 4.85 -13.24 -21.62
CA GLY A 227 5.01 -12.32 -22.75
C GLY A 227 3.74 -12.27 -23.61
N GLU A 228 3.75 -11.41 -24.64
CA GLU A 228 2.66 -11.37 -25.60
C GLU A 228 2.72 -12.58 -26.53
N LEU A 229 1.70 -13.43 -26.45
CA LEU A 229 1.55 -14.63 -27.25
C LEU A 229 0.67 -14.33 -28.46
N GLN A 230 1.21 -14.57 -29.65
CA GLN A 230 0.42 -14.60 -30.88
C GLN A 230 -0.51 -15.83 -30.90
N PRO A 231 -1.61 -15.84 -31.68
CA PRO A 231 -2.49 -17.00 -31.81
C PRO A 231 -1.74 -18.30 -32.09
N GLY A 232 -2.03 -19.34 -31.30
CA GLY A 232 -1.39 -20.66 -31.40
C GLY A 232 0.02 -20.76 -30.85
N LYS A 233 0.63 -19.65 -30.39
CA LYS A 233 1.94 -19.64 -29.72
C LYS A 233 1.82 -19.98 -28.24
N GLU A 234 2.93 -20.43 -27.70
CA GLU A 234 3.05 -20.96 -26.35
C GLU A 234 4.33 -20.42 -25.71
N GLU A 235 4.27 -20.19 -24.40
CA GLU A 235 5.41 -19.84 -23.54
C GLU A 235 5.40 -20.74 -22.31
N THR A 236 6.58 -21.22 -21.91
CA THR A 236 6.73 -21.96 -20.66
C THR A 236 6.90 -20.97 -19.50
N VAL A 237 5.93 -20.97 -18.60
CA VAL A 237 5.93 -20.15 -17.39
C VAL A 237 6.55 -20.93 -16.24
N LYS A 238 7.39 -20.26 -15.46
CA LYS A 238 8.05 -20.79 -14.25
C LYS A 238 7.68 -19.92 -13.05
N LEU A 239 7.15 -20.54 -12.00
CA LEU A 239 6.81 -19.89 -10.74
C LEU A 239 7.63 -20.52 -9.62
N SER A 240 8.23 -19.71 -8.75
CA SER A 240 9.04 -20.20 -7.64
C SER A 240 8.72 -19.46 -6.35
N PHE A 241 8.70 -20.18 -5.23
CA PHE A 241 8.55 -19.61 -3.89
C PHE A 241 9.28 -20.49 -2.86
N SER A 242 9.65 -19.94 -1.71
CA SER A 242 10.14 -20.74 -0.58
C SER A 242 8.98 -21.13 0.33
N LEU A 243 8.95 -22.38 0.81
CA LEU A 243 7.99 -22.83 1.83
C LEU A 243 8.03 -21.94 3.08
N ARG A 244 9.21 -21.37 3.39
CA ARG A 244 9.40 -20.39 4.46
C ARG A 244 8.50 -19.16 4.32
N ASP A 245 8.24 -18.72 3.11
CA ASP A 245 7.48 -17.49 2.86
C ASP A 245 5.98 -17.67 3.10
N ILE A 246 5.51 -18.92 3.18
CA ILE A 246 4.11 -19.28 3.48
C ILE A 246 3.96 -19.95 4.85
N ALA A 247 5.04 -20.07 5.63
CA ALA A 247 5.01 -20.65 6.97
C ALA A 247 4.08 -19.82 7.89
N PRO A 248 3.07 -20.43 8.54
CA PRO A 248 2.22 -19.75 9.51
C PRO A 248 2.99 -19.34 10.76
N TYR A 249 2.53 -18.27 11.41
CA TYR A 249 3.06 -17.78 12.68
C TYR A 249 2.31 -18.40 13.87
N ASP A 250 3.04 -19.04 14.77
CA ASP A 250 2.53 -19.57 16.03
C ASP A 250 2.83 -18.62 17.20
N PRO A 251 1.84 -17.89 17.73
CA PRO A 251 2.04 -16.95 18.84
C PRO A 251 2.38 -17.64 20.17
N GLU A 252 2.09 -18.94 20.31
CA GLU A 252 2.41 -19.68 21.54
C GLU A 252 3.91 -19.95 21.67
N THR A 253 4.59 -20.18 20.55
CA THR A 253 6.04 -20.46 20.49
C THR A 253 6.87 -19.30 19.92
N ALA A 254 6.23 -18.18 19.58
CA ALA A 254 6.84 -17.02 18.92
C ALA A 254 7.69 -17.41 17.71
N SER A 255 7.14 -18.26 16.84
CA SER A 255 7.90 -18.90 15.75
C SER A 255 7.06 -19.08 14.49
N TYR A 256 7.72 -19.04 13.32
CA TYR A 256 7.13 -19.48 12.06
C TYR A 256 7.40 -20.97 11.84
N LEU A 257 6.36 -21.73 11.50
CA LEU A 257 6.39 -23.18 11.46
C LEU A 257 5.97 -23.71 10.09
N LEU A 258 6.54 -24.83 9.66
CA LEU A 258 5.95 -25.70 8.66
C LEU A 258 5.32 -26.87 9.40
N GLU A 259 4.00 -26.91 9.52
CA GLU A 259 3.30 -28.04 10.12
C GLU A 259 3.45 -29.30 9.26
N ALA A 260 3.54 -30.46 9.91
CA ALA A 260 3.62 -31.75 9.23
C ALA A 260 2.37 -32.01 8.37
N GLY A 261 2.56 -32.52 7.16
CA GLY A 261 1.47 -32.87 6.25
C GLY A 261 1.77 -32.54 4.80
N ASP A 262 0.73 -32.67 3.97
CA ASP A 262 0.81 -32.43 2.53
C ASP A 262 0.34 -31.00 2.20
N TYR A 263 1.27 -30.17 1.73
CA TYR A 263 1.00 -28.84 1.21
C TYR A 263 0.59 -28.97 -0.25
N LEU A 264 -0.66 -28.68 -0.57
CA LEU A 264 -1.17 -28.85 -1.94
C LEU A 264 -0.84 -27.63 -2.78
N LEU A 265 -0.10 -27.84 -3.88
CA LEU A 265 0.23 -26.82 -4.86
C LEU A 265 -0.92 -26.72 -5.87
N ARG A 266 -1.51 -25.54 -6.00
CA ARG A 266 -2.68 -25.30 -6.84
C ARG A 266 -2.37 -24.27 -7.91
N ILE A 267 -2.46 -24.66 -9.17
CA ILE A 267 -2.14 -23.81 -10.32
C ILE A 267 -3.42 -23.36 -11.03
N GLY A 268 -3.46 -22.10 -11.46
CA GLY A 268 -4.66 -21.51 -12.03
C GLY A 268 -4.45 -20.11 -12.60
N ASN A 269 -5.56 -19.43 -12.92
CA ASN A 269 -5.56 -18.04 -13.40
C ASN A 269 -6.40 -17.10 -12.53
N SER A 270 -7.01 -17.60 -11.44
CA SER A 270 -7.76 -16.85 -10.42
C SER A 270 -7.97 -17.73 -9.20
N SER A 271 -8.39 -17.18 -8.06
CA SER A 271 -8.60 -17.95 -6.83
C SER A 271 -9.76 -18.96 -6.92
N ARG A 272 -10.62 -18.87 -7.93
CA ARG A 272 -11.71 -19.84 -8.18
C ARG A 272 -11.45 -20.80 -9.34
N ASP A 273 -10.40 -20.56 -10.12
CA ASP A 273 -10.02 -21.41 -11.25
C ASP A 273 -8.63 -21.97 -11.00
N THR A 274 -8.54 -22.91 -10.05
CA THR A 274 -7.30 -23.59 -9.67
C THR A 274 -7.48 -25.10 -9.66
N SER A 275 -6.40 -25.82 -9.97
CA SER A 275 -6.31 -27.28 -9.89
C SER A 275 -5.06 -27.68 -9.12
N VAL A 276 -5.13 -28.77 -8.35
CA VAL A 276 -3.95 -29.30 -7.65
C VAL A 276 -3.01 -29.91 -8.68
N CYS A 277 -1.78 -29.40 -8.77
CA CYS A 277 -0.77 -29.92 -9.70
C CYS A 277 0.29 -30.80 -9.04
N ALA A 278 0.54 -30.62 -7.76
CA ALA A 278 1.53 -31.36 -6.98
C ALA A 278 1.25 -31.19 -5.48
N ALA A 279 1.95 -31.95 -4.64
CA ALA A 279 2.01 -31.70 -3.21
C ALA A 279 3.44 -31.74 -2.70
N VAL A 280 3.73 -30.96 -1.65
CA VAL A 280 4.96 -31.05 -0.88
C VAL A 280 4.65 -31.68 0.47
N ARG A 281 5.21 -32.86 0.74
CA ARG A 281 5.10 -33.54 2.02
C ARG A 281 6.17 -33.04 2.98
N VAL A 282 5.72 -32.46 4.09
CA VAL A 282 6.55 -32.11 5.24
C VAL A 282 6.40 -33.24 6.26
N PRO A 283 7.45 -34.04 6.53
CA PRO A 283 7.33 -35.28 7.31
C PRO A 283 7.08 -35.05 8.80
N GLU A 284 7.54 -33.93 9.33
CA GLU A 284 7.41 -33.52 10.73
C GLU A 284 7.30 -31.99 10.83
N THR A 285 6.77 -31.47 11.94
CA THR A 285 6.65 -30.01 12.09
C THR A 285 8.03 -29.38 12.28
N LEU A 286 8.39 -28.44 11.40
CA LEU A 286 9.70 -27.78 11.39
C LEU A 286 9.59 -26.32 11.80
N THR A 287 10.50 -25.84 12.65
CA THR A 287 10.62 -24.40 12.94
C THR A 287 11.50 -23.73 11.89
N VAL A 288 10.96 -22.72 11.21
CA VAL A 288 11.64 -22.00 10.13
C VAL A 288 12.35 -20.76 10.65
N LEU A 289 11.70 -20.03 11.56
CA LEU A 289 12.22 -18.79 12.13
C LEU A 289 11.69 -18.62 13.56
N ARG A 290 12.57 -18.35 14.51
CA ARG A 290 12.24 -17.96 15.89
C ARG A 290 12.35 -16.44 16.02
N VAL A 291 11.28 -15.84 16.52
CA VAL A 291 11.18 -14.40 16.82
C VAL A 291 10.78 -14.22 18.28
N LYS A 292 10.34 -13.02 18.67
CA LYS A 292 9.68 -12.77 19.95
C LYS A 292 8.28 -12.23 19.71
N ASN A 293 7.39 -12.46 20.67
CA ASN A 293 6.05 -11.89 20.61
C ASN A 293 6.11 -10.35 20.73
N VAL A 294 5.34 -9.68 19.90
CA VAL A 294 5.19 -8.22 19.85
C VAL A 294 3.70 -7.84 19.92
N LEU A 295 3.42 -6.54 19.96
CA LEU A 295 2.09 -5.93 19.90
C LEU A 295 1.14 -6.16 21.09
N GLY A 296 1.42 -7.13 21.96
CA GLY A 296 0.52 -7.53 23.03
C GLY A 296 -0.68 -8.35 22.53
N GLN A 297 -1.58 -8.69 23.45
CA GLN A 297 -2.77 -9.49 23.16
C GLN A 297 -4.01 -8.59 23.05
N PRO A 298 -4.86 -8.74 22.01
CA PRO A 298 -6.14 -8.03 21.92
C PRO A 298 -7.16 -8.58 22.92
N ASP A 299 -8.30 -7.87 23.07
CA ASP A 299 -9.41 -8.28 23.96
C ASP A 299 -10.36 -9.33 23.35
N PHE A 300 -9.98 -9.94 22.22
CA PHE A 300 -10.79 -10.89 21.46
C PHE A 300 -9.93 -12.03 20.90
N GLU A 301 -10.59 -13.11 20.49
CA GLU A 301 -9.97 -14.16 19.67
C GLU A 301 -10.36 -13.98 18.20
N ASP A 302 -9.41 -14.27 17.31
CA ASP A 302 -9.67 -14.29 15.87
C ASP A 302 -10.77 -15.33 15.56
N TRP A 303 -11.61 -14.98 14.59
CA TRP A 303 -12.49 -15.93 13.94
C TRP A 303 -11.66 -17.00 13.25
N LYS A 304 -12.06 -18.26 13.45
CA LYS A 304 -11.40 -19.42 12.88
C LYS A 304 -12.38 -20.16 11.99
N ALA A 305 -11.94 -20.51 10.80
CA ALA A 305 -12.70 -21.41 9.96
C ALA A 305 -12.75 -22.82 10.57
N PRO A 306 -13.80 -23.63 10.29
CA PRO A 306 -13.75 -25.05 10.57
C PRO A 306 -12.53 -25.67 9.91
N ARG A 307 -11.80 -26.53 10.64
CA ARG A 307 -10.63 -27.23 10.08
C ARG A 307 -11.09 -28.18 8.98
N VAL A 308 -10.81 -27.84 7.74
CA VAL A 308 -11.09 -28.69 6.58
C VAL A 308 -9.81 -29.42 6.19
N ARG A 309 -9.87 -30.75 6.14
CA ARG A 309 -8.76 -31.54 5.59
C ARG A 309 -8.85 -31.49 4.08
N HIS A 310 -7.81 -30.99 3.43
CA HIS A 310 -7.69 -31.09 1.97
C HIS A 310 -7.17 -32.48 1.62
N GLU A 311 -7.97 -33.26 0.89
CA GLU A 311 -7.53 -34.56 0.40
C GLU A 311 -6.59 -34.40 -0.79
N LEU A 312 -5.47 -35.13 -0.76
CA LEU A 312 -4.56 -35.23 -1.90
C LEU A 312 -5.27 -35.98 -3.04
N PRO A 313 -5.48 -35.35 -4.21
CA PRO A 313 -6.12 -36.04 -5.33
C PRO A 313 -5.28 -37.22 -5.84
N GLU A 314 -5.95 -38.25 -6.36
CA GLU A 314 -5.29 -39.42 -6.92
C GLU A 314 -4.42 -39.04 -8.14
N GLY A 315 -3.22 -39.60 -8.23
CA GLY A 315 -2.30 -39.38 -9.35
C GLY A 315 -1.48 -38.08 -9.31
N VAL A 316 -1.69 -37.22 -8.30
CA VAL A 316 -0.89 -36.00 -8.12
C VAL A 316 0.51 -36.35 -7.59
N PRO A 317 1.60 -35.81 -8.20
CA PRO A 317 2.96 -36.06 -7.72
C PRO A 317 3.19 -35.47 -6.33
N VAL A 318 3.92 -36.21 -5.49
CA VAL A 318 4.29 -35.79 -4.13
C VAL A 318 5.80 -35.66 -4.05
N LEU A 319 6.26 -34.45 -3.72
CA LEU A 319 7.65 -34.12 -3.42
C LEU A 319 7.84 -34.17 -1.91
N THR A 320 8.91 -34.78 -1.40
CA THR A 320 9.18 -34.83 0.04
C THR A 320 10.22 -33.79 0.42
N LEU A 321 9.91 -32.96 1.41
CA LEU A 321 10.86 -32.04 2.00
C LEU A 321 11.80 -32.80 2.94
N GLU A 322 13.10 -32.71 2.68
CA GLU A 322 14.11 -33.19 3.61
C GLU A 322 14.18 -32.22 4.80
N ALA A 323 14.02 -32.74 6.02
CA ALA A 323 13.95 -31.90 7.22
C ALA A 323 15.23 -31.08 7.45
N ASP A 324 16.39 -31.63 7.08
CA ASP A 324 17.69 -30.97 7.19
C ASP A 324 17.89 -29.85 6.14
N ALA A 325 17.03 -29.77 5.12
CA ALA A 325 17.02 -28.66 4.18
C ALA A 325 16.43 -27.36 4.77
N VAL A 326 15.72 -27.44 5.90
CA VAL A 326 15.13 -26.28 6.57
C VAL A 326 16.01 -25.85 7.74
N GLU A 327 16.77 -24.78 7.52
CA GLU A 327 17.51 -24.14 8.60
C GLU A 327 16.57 -23.32 9.50
N THR A 328 16.51 -23.67 10.78
CA THR A 328 15.89 -22.82 11.81
C THR A 328 16.77 -21.61 12.07
N LYS A 329 16.26 -20.43 11.73
CA LYS A 329 16.92 -19.16 12.08
C LYS A 329 16.36 -18.60 13.38
N ALA A 330 17.16 -17.84 14.11
CA ALA A 330 16.72 -17.06 15.25
C ALA A 330 17.13 -15.61 15.05
N VAL A 331 16.21 -14.67 15.27
CA VAL A 331 16.49 -13.24 15.12
C VAL A 331 17.32 -12.73 16.29
N ASP A 332 18.38 -11.99 15.97
CA ASP A 332 19.19 -11.29 16.95
C ASP A 332 18.67 -9.87 17.17
N TYR A 333 18.12 -9.62 18.36
CA TYR A 333 17.60 -8.31 18.79
C TYR A 333 18.64 -7.47 19.54
N THR A 334 19.91 -7.90 19.57
CA THR A 334 20.98 -7.22 20.31
C THR A 334 21.87 -6.34 19.44
N LEU A 335 21.56 -6.22 18.14
CA LEU A 335 22.27 -5.37 17.20
C LEU A 335 22.34 -3.93 17.73
N LYS A 336 23.55 -3.46 18.00
CA LYS A 336 23.83 -2.08 18.39
C LYS A 336 24.29 -1.32 17.17
N GLU A 337 23.75 -0.13 17.00
CA GLU A 337 24.22 0.79 15.97
C GLU A 337 25.35 1.66 16.51
N GLU A 338 26.39 1.83 15.68
CA GLU A 338 27.48 2.75 15.97
C GLU A 338 27.03 4.18 15.66
N VAL A 339 27.21 5.07 16.63
CA VAL A 339 26.92 6.49 16.48
C VAL A 339 28.06 7.16 15.70
N ASP A 340 27.72 7.94 14.67
CA ASP A 340 28.71 8.66 13.87
C ASP A 340 29.47 9.67 14.75
N PRO A 341 30.82 9.71 14.70
CA PRO A 341 31.61 10.61 15.53
C PRO A 341 31.23 12.09 15.40
N ARG A 342 30.73 12.52 14.24
CA ARG A 342 30.30 13.91 13.99
C ARG A 342 29.04 14.25 14.79
N VAL A 343 28.21 13.26 15.09
CA VAL A 343 26.97 13.43 15.86
C VAL A 343 27.26 13.63 17.35
N PHE A 344 28.39 13.12 17.88
CA PHE A 344 28.78 13.39 19.28
C PHE A 344 29.01 14.86 19.58
N GLY A 345 29.53 15.61 18.59
CA GLY A 345 29.86 17.03 18.71
C GLY A 345 28.66 17.98 18.64
N LEU A 346 27.46 17.47 18.33
CA LEU A 346 26.25 18.29 18.22
C LEU A 346 25.79 18.79 19.59
N THR A 347 25.33 20.04 19.65
CA THR A 347 24.62 20.55 20.84
C THR A 347 23.29 19.80 21.03
N GLU A 348 22.69 19.88 22.21
CA GLU A 348 21.32 19.34 22.42
C GLU A 348 20.34 19.91 21.40
N GLU A 349 20.36 21.23 21.18
CA GLU A 349 19.48 21.88 20.20
C GLU A 349 19.65 21.29 18.79
N GLN A 350 20.90 21.13 18.33
CA GLN A 350 21.19 20.56 17.01
C GLN A 350 20.73 19.09 16.93
N LEU A 351 20.94 18.33 18.00
CA LEU A 351 20.59 16.92 18.06
C LEU A 351 19.06 16.71 18.02
N ILE A 352 18.29 17.55 18.74
CA ILE A 352 16.83 17.55 18.68
C ILE A 352 16.37 17.88 17.26
N LYS A 353 16.91 18.94 16.64
CA LYS A 353 16.54 19.33 15.27
C LYS A 353 16.83 18.26 14.23
N MET A 354 17.87 17.45 14.40
CA MET A 354 18.16 16.29 13.53
C MET A 354 17.10 15.18 13.59
N ASN A 355 16.29 15.14 14.65
CA ASN A 355 15.20 14.18 14.84
C ASN A 355 13.83 14.74 14.40
N LEU A 356 13.79 15.95 13.86
CA LEU A 356 12.57 16.64 13.44
C LEU A 356 12.67 16.99 11.94
N GLY A 357 11.54 17.00 11.26
CA GLY A 357 11.41 17.68 9.97
C GLY A 357 11.70 19.17 10.12
N ALA A 358 12.25 19.81 9.09
CA ALA A 358 12.52 21.23 9.11
C ALA A 358 11.22 22.04 9.25
N TYR A 359 11.26 23.10 10.06
CA TYR A 359 10.12 23.99 10.29
C TYR A 359 10.58 25.43 10.55
N ASP A 360 9.69 26.40 10.30
CA ASP A 360 9.93 27.81 10.67
C ASP A 360 9.22 28.10 12.00
N PRO A 361 9.94 28.37 13.11
CA PRO A 361 9.33 28.73 14.39
C PRO A 361 8.42 29.97 14.32
N LYS A 362 8.58 30.81 13.28
CA LYS A 362 7.78 32.01 13.03
C LYS A 362 6.71 31.80 11.95
N GLY A 363 6.68 30.65 11.30
CA GLY A 363 5.79 30.33 10.18
C GLY A 363 4.40 29.82 10.57
N GLY A 364 4.21 29.39 11.82
CA GLY A 364 2.93 28.88 12.33
C GLY A 364 2.40 27.66 11.57
N VAL A 365 1.07 27.52 11.47
CA VAL A 365 0.44 26.37 10.78
C VAL A 365 0.76 26.33 9.27
N ALA A 366 1.08 27.47 8.67
CA ALA A 366 1.43 27.56 7.25
C ALA A 366 2.77 26.89 6.91
N SER A 367 3.69 26.73 7.86
CA SER A 367 4.94 25.97 7.66
C SER A 367 4.78 24.45 7.84
N MET A 368 3.59 23.96 8.20
CA MET A 368 3.36 22.53 8.51
C MET A 368 2.60 21.76 7.43
N ILE A 369 1.92 22.42 6.47
CA ILE A 369 0.96 21.74 5.57
C ILE A 369 1.26 21.90 4.08
N GLY A 370 1.50 20.76 3.42
CA GLY A 370 1.38 20.54 1.96
C GLY A 370 2.40 21.27 1.07
N SER A 371 3.32 22.04 1.65
CA SER A 371 4.51 22.59 0.99
C SER A 371 5.56 22.98 2.03
N ALA A 372 5.83 22.10 3.02
CA ALA A 372 6.82 22.38 4.07
C ALA A 372 8.28 22.27 3.57
N GLY A 373 8.51 21.83 2.33
CA GLY A 373 9.81 21.88 1.70
C GLY A 373 10.27 23.31 1.39
N PHE A 374 11.55 23.58 1.61
CA PHE A 374 12.12 24.92 1.45
C PHE A 374 12.86 25.11 0.13
N THR A 375 13.37 24.01 -0.44
CA THR A 375 14.29 24.02 -1.58
C THR A 375 13.64 23.54 -2.89
N VAL A 376 12.50 22.86 -2.81
CA VAL A 376 11.71 22.42 -3.97
C VAL A 376 10.27 22.89 -3.80
N ALA A 377 9.75 23.62 -4.80
CA ALA A 377 8.42 24.23 -4.72
C ALA A 377 7.32 23.16 -4.63
N GLY A 378 6.54 23.18 -3.54
CA GLY A 378 5.46 22.23 -3.30
C GLY A 378 5.90 20.88 -2.73
N ALA A 379 7.19 20.69 -2.42
CA ALA A 379 7.63 19.50 -1.70
C ALA A 379 6.96 19.40 -0.33
N ALA A 380 6.54 18.19 0.05
CA ALA A 380 5.76 17.92 1.25
C ALA A 380 6.52 18.27 2.54
N GLY A 381 7.84 18.05 2.55
CA GLY A 381 8.70 18.39 3.68
C GLY A 381 10.18 18.22 3.38
N GLN A 382 10.99 18.52 4.39
CA GLN A 382 12.44 18.48 4.30
C GLN A 382 13.03 18.10 5.67
N SER A 383 14.16 17.40 5.72
CA SER A 383 14.86 17.12 6.98
C SER A 383 15.65 18.35 7.45
N CYS A 384 16.25 18.30 8.65
CA CYS A 384 17.03 19.40 9.25
C CYS A 384 17.94 20.15 8.24
N MET A 385 17.94 21.48 8.32
CA MET A 385 18.72 22.39 7.45
C MET A 385 19.72 23.25 8.22
N GLU A 386 19.69 23.22 9.54
CA GLU A 386 20.34 24.19 10.42
C GLU A 386 21.78 23.84 10.77
N ILE A 387 22.26 22.66 10.37
CA ILE A 387 23.60 22.16 10.73
C ILE A 387 24.55 22.34 9.54
N PRO A 388 25.55 23.24 9.64
CA PRO A 388 26.50 23.47 8.57
C PRO A 388 27.25 22.19 8.18
N GLY A 389 27.26 21.88 6.88
CA GLY A 389 27.95 20.71 6.33
C GLY A 389 27.15 19.41 6.38
N PHE A 390 25.95 19.40 6.97
CA PHE A 390 25.05 18.26 6.95
C PHE A 390 24.06 18.43 5.78
N PRO A 391 23.92 17.42 4.89
CA PRO A 391 22.93 17.48 3.82
C PRO A 391 21.50 17.36 4.36
N SER A 392 20.53 17.82 3.57
CA SER A 392 19.11 17.81 3.92
C SER A 392 18.31 17.07 2.86
N LEU A 393 17.48 16.14 3.30
CA LEU A 393 16.61 15.31 2.47
C LEU A 393 15.34 16.08 2.13
N VAL A 394 14.96 16.09 0.86
CA VAL A 394 13.75 16.73 0.35
C VAL A 394 12.73 15.66 0.04
N MET A 395 11.49 15.86 0.45
CA MET A 395 10.46 14.84 0.40
C MET A 395 9.22 15.34 -0.33
N ALA A 396 8.66 14.53 -1.23
CA ALA A 396 7.46 14.89 -1.97
C ALA A 396 6.43 13.75 -1.99
N ASP A 397 5.16 14.10 -1.87
CA ASP A 397 4.05 13.23 -2.27
C ASP A 397 4.04 13.06 -3.80
N GLY A 398 3.19 12.22 -4.41
CA GLY A 398 2.32 11.21 -3.80
C GLY A 398 2.30 9.92 -4.61
N PRO A 399 1.57 8.87 -4.19
CA PRO A 399 1.66 7.54 -4.81
C PRO A 399 1.29 7.44 -6.29
N ALA A 400 0.64 8.46 -6.86
CA ALA A 400 0.32 8.57 -8.29
C ALA A 400 1.30 9.49 -9.07
N GLY A 401 2.50 9.73 -8.55
CA GLY A 401 3.54 10.59 -9.15
C GLY A 401 3.89 11.79 -8.28
N LEU A 402 4.95 12.54 -8.63
CA LEU A 402 5.39 13.68 -7.82
C LEU A 402 4.31 14.77 -7.76
N ARG A 403 3.96 15.18 -6.55
CA ARG A 403 3.08 16.29 -6.22
C ARG A 403 3.96 17.47 -5.84
N LEU A 404 4.19 18.34 -6.82
CA LEU A 404 4.91 19.59 -6.66
C LEU A 404 4.02 20.76 -7.08
N SER A 405 4.37 21.98 -6.70
CA SER A 405 3.65 23.16 -7.17
C SER A 405 4.01 23.40 -8.63
N ARG A 406 3.03 23.49 -9.53
CA ARG A 406 3.31 23.66 -10.96
C ARG A 406 3.94 25.03 -11.23
N ASN A 407 3.53 26.06 -10.50
CA ASN A 407 4.00 27.43 -10.66
C ASN A 407 4.78 27.89 -9.43
N TYR A 408 5.97 28.48 -9.62
CA TYR A 408 6.78 29.01 -8.51
C TYR A 408 7.47 30.33 -8.86
N ALA A 409 7.88 31.07 -7.83
CA ALA A 409 8.69 32.27 -7.94
C ALA A 409 10.01 32.10 -7.17
N VAL A 410 11.11 32.60 -7.72
CA VAL A 410 12.41 32.69 -7.06
C VAL A 410 12.70 34.15 -6.79
N ASP A 411 12.82 34.50 -5.51
CA ASP A 411 13.12 35.88 -5.11
C ASP A 411 14.61 36.23 -5.29
N LYS A 412 14.97 37.50 -5.04
CA LYS A 412 16.36 37.97 -5.19
C LYS A 412 17.38 37.26 -4.30
N ALA A 413 16.94 36.69 -3.18
CA ALA A 413 17.80 35.93 -2.27
C ALA A 413 17.94 34.46 -2.71
N GLY A 414 17.27 34.07 -3.81
CA GLY A 414 17.24 32.69 -4.29
C GLY A 414 16.21 31.82 -3.57
N LYS A 415 15.36 32.38 -2.69
CA LYS A 415 14.33 31.61 -2.00
C LYS A 415 13.18 31.31 -2.97
N ILE A 416 12.75 30.06 -2.97
CA ILE A 416 11.67 29.54 -3.81
C ILE A 416 10.34 29.71 -3.07
N HIS A 417 9.31 30.16 -3.78
CA HIS A 417 7.96 30.38 -3.28
C HIS A 417 6.97 29.67 -4.21
N PRO A 418 6.23 28.65 -3.74
CA PRO A 418 5.15 28.06 -4.52
C PRO A 418 4.03 29.09 -4.72
N LEU A 419 3.41 29.08 -5.90
CA LEU A 419 2.34 30.03 -6.26
C LEU A 419 0.95 29.39 -6.25
N GLU A 420 0.88 28.07 -6.09
CA GLU A 420 -0.38 27.33 -5.97
C GLU A 420 -0.68 27.00 -4.50
N SER A 421 -1.97 26.82 -4.21
CA SER A 421 -2.41 26.38 -2.88
C SER A 421 -1.88 24.98 -2.60
N SER A 422 -1.24 24.80 -1.44
CA SER A 422 -0.84 23.48 -0.93
C SER A 422 -2.05 22.61 -0.50
N ILE A 423 -3.23 23.23 -0.38
CA ILE A 423 -4.48 22.59 0.01
C ILE A 423 -5.18 22.03 -1.24
N PRO A 424 -5.50 20.72 -1.28
CA PRO A 424 -6.23 20.11 -2.38
C PRO A 424 -7.55 20.84 -2.68
N ALA A 425 -7.92 20.96 -3.95
CA ALA A 425 -9.16 21.63 -4.37
C ALA A 425 -10.40 21.03 -3.69
N SER A 426 -10.46 19.71 -3.56
CA SER A 426 -11.52 18.99 -2.86
C SER A 426 -11.72 19.44 -1.41
N LEU A 427 -10.66 19.91 -0.75
CA LEU A 427 -10.70 20.38 0.64
C LEU A 427 -11.21 21.82 0.72
N THR A 428 -10.91 22.64 -0.29
CA THR A 428 -11.36 24.03 -0.33
C THR A 428 -12.89 24.15 -0.37
N ASP A 429 -13.58 23.17 -0.95
CA ASP A 429 -15.05 23.15 -1.03
C ASP A 429 -15.73 22.94 0.34
N PHE A 430 -15.04 22.34 1.31
CA PHE A 430 -15.56 22.09 2.66
C PHE A 430 -15.05 23.10 3.71
N MET A 431 -14.26 24.09 3.30
CA MET A 431 -13.68 25.09 4.20
C MET A 431 -14.59 26.32 4.37
N PRO A 432 -14.69 26.89 5.60
CA PRO A 432 -15.37 28.16 5.80
C PRO A 432 -14.76 29.27 4.96
N LYS A 433 -15.59 30.04 4.23
CA LYS A 433 -15.15 31.17 3.39
C LYS A 433 -14.21 32.17 4.10
N PRO A 434 -14.39 32.53 5.39
CA PRO A 434 -13.45 33.39 6.10
C PRO A 434 -12.04 32.79 6.22
N PHE A 435 -11.94 31.46 6.36
CA PHE A 435 -10.66 30.75 6.45
C PHE A 435 -9.94 30.75 5.10
N LEU A 436 -10.65 30.45 4.01
CA LEU A 436 -10.11 30.54 2.64
C LEU A 436 -9.62 31.95 2.31
N TRP A 437 -10.33 32.98 2.76
CA TRP A 437 -9.92 34.37 2.58
C TRP A 437 -8.65 34.70 3.36
N ALA A 438 -8.51 34.22 4.60
CA ALA A 438 -7.30 34.40 5.40
C ALA A 438 -6.08 33.71 4.76
N LEU A 439 -6.23 32.48 4.28
CA LEU A 439 -5.19 31.76 3.52
C LEU A 439 -4.72 32.56 2.29
N LYS A 440 -5.67 33.13 1.53
CA LYS A 440 -5.37 33.93 0.33
C LYS A 440 -4.60 35.22 0.65
N LEU A 441 -4.72 35.75 1.87
CA LEU A 441 -3.91 36.89 2.34
C LEU A 441 -2.48 36.49 2.73
N MET A 442 -2.29 35.27 3.23
CA MET A 442 -0.97 34.74 3.60
C MET A 442 -0.15 34.24 2.41
N ALA A 443 -0.82 33.92 1.29
CA ALA A 443 -0.15 33.45 0.08
C ALA A 443 0.86 34.48 -0.46
N TYR A 444 2.02 33.98 -0.88
CA TYR A 444 3.06 34.80 -1.48
C TYR A 444 2.56 35.47 -2.76
N ARG A 445 2.89 36.74 -2.93
CA ARG A 445 2.60 37.50 -4.15
C ARG A 445 3.91 37.83 -4.86
N PRO A 446 4.12 37.32 -6.09
CA PRO A 446 5.32 37.62 -6.87
C PRO A 446 5.53 39.12 -7.04
N LYS A 447 6.74 39.56 -6.76
CA LYS A 447 7.24 40.91 -7.04
C LYS A 447 7.78 40.96 -8.46
N LYS A 448 7.84 42.16 -9.05
CA LYS A 448 8.40 42.37 -10.41
C LYS A 448 9.84 41.87 -10.59
N THR A 449 10.58 41.70 -9.51
CA THR A 449 11.98 41.29 -9.53
C THR A 449 12.18 39.80 -9.39
N ASP A 450 11.12 39.06 -9.12
CA ASP A 450 11.19 37.62 -8.93
C ASP A 450 11.24 36.93 -10.29
N LYS A 451 11.94 35.80 -10.36
CA LYS A 451 11.95 34.95 -11.55
C LYS A 451 10.81 33.95 -11.42
N LEU A 452 9.93 33.90 -12.40
CA LEU A 452 8.84 32.91 -12.45
C LEU A 452 9.33 31.64 -13.15
N GLY A 453 8.88 30.49 -12.67
CA GLY A 453 9.15 29.18 -13.25
C GLY A 453 7.92 28.29 -13.25
N GLU A 454 7.94 27.30 -14.14
CA GLU A 454 6.94 26.25 -14.25
C GLU A 454 7.61 24.88 -14.20
N GLN A 455 6.93 23.89 -13.63
CA GLN A 455 7.34 22.49 -13.59
C GLN A 455 6.12 21.57 -13.70
N TYR A 456 6.29 20.42 -14.36
CA TYR A 456 5.23 19.44 -14.60
C TYR A 456 5.75 18.06 -14.22
N ALA A 457 4.94 17.31 -13.49
CA ALA A 457 5.20 15.92 -13.12
C ALA A 457 4.18 15.00 -13.78
N THR A 458 4.56 13.75 -13.97
CA THR A 458 3.72 12.74 -14.61
C THR A 458 2.76 12.13 -13.60
N ALA A 459 1.45 12.19 -13.88
CA ALA A 459 0.47 11.40 -13.13
C ALA A 459 0.49 9.96 -13.66
N ILE A 460 1.08 9.04 -12.90
CA ILE A 460 1.09 7.60 -13.16
C ILE A 460 -0.23 6.95 -12.68
N PRO A 461 -0.55 5.70 -13.07
CA PRO A 461 -1.72 4.99 -12.56
C PRO A 461 -1.71 4.86 -11.03
N ILE A 462 -2.90 4.75 -10.44
CA ILE A 462 -3.04 4.50 -9.00
C ILE A 462 -2.49 3.11 -8.63
N GLY A 463 -2.11 2.90 -7.37
CA GLY A 463 -1.54 1.63 -6.88
C GLY A 463 -2.38 0.41 -7.26
N THR A 464 -3.71 0.49 -7.13
CA THR A 464 -4.61 -0.63 -7.48
C THR A 464 -4.49 -0.99 -8.96
N ALA A 465 -4.43 0.01 -9.85
CA ALA A 465 -4.30 -0.21 -11.29
C ALA A 465 -2.95 -0.83 -11.66
N ILE A 466 -1.87 -0.38 -11.00
CA ILE A 466 -0.52 -0.95 -11.19
C ILE A 466 -0.53 -2.43 -10.78
N ALA A 467 -1.07 -2.76 -9.61
CA ALA A 467 -1.12 -4.15 -9.14
C ALA A 467 -2.06 -5.03 -9.99
N GLN A 468 -3.13 -4.47 -10.54
CA GLN A 468 -4.01 -5.19 -11.47
C GLN A 468 -3.31 -5.62 -12.76
N SER A 469 -2.12 -5.08 -13.08
CA SER A 469 -1.32 -5.60 -14.18
C SER A 469 -0.77 -7.01 -13.92
N PHE A 470 -0.57 -7.41 -12.65
CA PHE A 470 0.20 -8.62 -12.26
C PHE A 470 1.57 -8.69 -12.96
N ASP A 471 2.15 -7.53 -13.27
CA ASP A 471 3.42 -7.35 -13.97
C ASP A 471 4.36 -6.47 -13.13
N PRO A 472 5.23 -7.07 -12.30
CA PRO A 472 6.18 -6.32 -11.48
C PRO A 472 7.19 -5.53 -12.30
N GLU A 473 7.51 -5.95 -13.53
CA GLU A 473 8.40 -5.20 -14.42
C GLU A 473 7.75 -3.89 -14.87
N LEU A 474 6.44 -3.92 -15.17
CA LEU A 474 5.68 -2.70 -15.43
C LEU A 474 5.66 -1.76 -14.22
N ALA A 475 5.53 -2.30 -13.01
CA ALA A 475 5.58 -1.51 -11.78
C ALA A 475 6.95 -0.85 -11.57
N GLU A 476 8.04 -1.57 -11.88
CA GLU A 476 9.40 -1.03 -11.88
C GLU A 476 9.55 0.13 -12.87
N ASN A 477 8.97 0.03 -14.07
CA ASN A 477 8.98 1.11 -15.05
C ASN A 477 8.29 2.38 -14.57
N PHE A 478 7.15 2.26 -13.87
CA PHE A 478 6.52 3.43 -13.23
C PHE A 478 7.41 4.04 -12.14
N GLY A 479 8.11 3.20 -11.36
CA GLY A 479 9.13 3.67 -10.43
C GLY A 479 10.25 4.45 -11.13
N GLN A 480 10.69 4.00 -12.31
CA GLN A 480 11.73 4.69 -13.07
C GLN A 480 11.30 6.07 -13.57
N ILE A 481 10.04 6.21 -14.01
CA ILE A 481 9.48 7.53 -14.40
C ILE A 481 9.60 8.51 -13.24
N VAL A 482 9.19 8.07 -12.04
CA VAL A 482 9.24 8.94 -10.85
C VAL A 482 10.68 9.21 -10.40
N GLY A 483 11.57 8.22 -10.44
CA GLY A 483 12.98 8.38 -10.11
C GLY A 483 13.71 9.40 -11.01
N ASP A 484 13.43 9.40 -12.31
CA ASP A 484 13.95 10.41 -13.25
C ASP A 484 13.43 11.81 -12.93
N GLU A 485 12.14 11.94 -12.59
CA GLU A 485 11.59 13.24 -12.16
C GLU A 485 12.18 13.72 -10.83
N MET A 486 12.46 12.81 -9.89
CA MET A 486 13.11 13.13 -8.62
C MET A 486 14.49 13.76 -8.82
N GLU A 487 15.33 13.18 -9.69
CA GLU A 487 16.63 13.73 -10.08
C GLU A 487 16.51 15.13 -10.69
N ARG A 488 15.53 15.32 -11.58
CA ARG A 488 15.31 16.61 -12.26
C ARG A 488 14.89 17.73 -11.30
N PHE A 489 14.09 17.40 -10.29
CA PHE A 489 13.53 18.38 -9.36
C PHE A 489 14.30 18.50 -8.04
N GLY A 490 15.30 17.64 -7.79
CA GLY A 490 16.06 17.63 -6.53
C GLY A 490 15.24 17.08 -5.34
N VAL A 491 14.35 16.12 -5.60
CA VAL A 491 13.60 15.39 -4.58
C VAL A 491 14.40 14.14 -4.21
N HIS A 492 14.60 13.90 -2.92
CA HIS A 492 15.40 12.78 -2.44
C HIS A 492 14.54 11.59 -2.00
N LEU A 493 13.40 11.85 -1.36
CA LEU A 493 12.48 10.81 -0.89
C LEU A 493 11.08 11.00 -1.46
N TRP A 494 10.58 10.00 -2.18
CA TRP A 494 9.20 9.96 -2.64
C TRP A 494 8.34 9.26 -1.58
N LEU A 495 7.27 9.92 -1.14
CA LEU A 495 6.35 9.43 -0.09
C LEU A 495 5.39 8.37 -0.63
N ALA A 496 5.95 7.29 -1.17
CA ALA A 496 5.30 6.18 -1.83
C ALA A 496 6.33 5.05 -2.01
N PRO A 497 5.91 3.83 -2.38
CA PRO A 497 4.52 3.37 -2.54
C PRO A 497 3.77 3.17 -1.23
N ALA A 498 2.44 3.26 -1.28
CA ALA A 498 1.57 2.92 -0.17
C ALA A 498 1.07 1.47 -0.33
N LEU A 499 1.17 0.63 0.71
CA LEU A 499 0.93 -0.82 0.61
C LEU A 499 0.08 -1.43 1.73
N ASN A 500 -0.74 -0.62 2.41
CA ASN A 500 -1.69 -1.14 3.38
C ASN A 500 -2.67 -2.12 2.69
N ILE A 501 -3.05 -3.20 3.38
CA ILE A 501 -3.95 -4.24 2.84
C ILE A 501 -5.35 -3.68 2.58
N HIS A 502 -6.00 -4.09 1.49
CA HIS A 502 -7.43 -3.85 1.27
C HIS A 502 -8.28 -4.72 2.21
N ARG A 503 -8.24 -4.41 3.52
CA ARG A 503 -8.95 -5.15 4.58
C ARG A 503 -10.45 -5.10 4.37
N SER A 504 -10.96 -3.90 4.07
CA SER A 504 -12.35 -3.66 3.72
C SER A 504 -12.39 -2.81 2.47
N ILE A 505 -13.35 -3.09 1.58
CA ILE A 505 -13.58 -2.29 0.38
C ILE A 505 -14.04 -0.85 0.69
N ARG A 506 -14.41 -0.60 1.96
CA ARG A 506 -14.81 0.71 2.47
C ARG A 506 -13.64 1.66 2.73
N CYS A 507 -12.40 1.19 2.85
CA CYS A 507 -11.27 2.10 3.09
C CYS A 507 -11.13 3.11 1.95
N GLY A 508 -11.14 4.40 2.30
CA GLY A 508 -11.07 5.51 1.34
C GLY A 508 -9.81 5.54 0.48
N ARG A 509 -8.70 5.01 1.00
CA ARG A 509 -7.37 5.00 0.37
C ARG A 509 -7.00 3.70 -0.33
N ASN A 510 -7.93 2.75 -0.49
CA ASN A 510 -7.63 1.53 -1.25
C ASN A 510 -7.09 1.83 -2.67
N PHE A 511 -7.53 2.93 -3.30
CA PHE A 511 -7.08 3.28 -4.66
C PHE A 511 -5.54 3.38 -4.79
N GLU A 512 -4.85 3.94 -3.78
CA GLU A 512 -3.39 4.10 -3.78
C GLU A 512 -2.64 2.90 -3.20
N TYR A 513 -3.36 1.96 -2.58
CA TYR A 513 -2.84 0.67 -2.14
C TYR A 513 -2.95 -0.36 -3.28
N PHE A 514 -2.45 -1.58 -3.06
CA PHE A 514 -2.31 -2.58 -4.13
C PHE A 514 -3.36 -3.69 -4.10
N SER A 515 -3.56 -4.34 -2.96
CA SER A 515 -4.29 -5.60 -2.91
C SER A 515 -4.80 -5.97 -1.51
N GLU A 516 -5.77 -6.87 -1.47
CA GLU A 516 -6.14 -7.63 -0.26
C GLU A 516 -5.09 -8.70 0.09
N ASP A 517 -4.16 -9.02 -0.83
CA ASP A 517 -3.12 -10.03 -0.64
C ASP A 517 -1.75 -9.41 -0.32
N PRO A 518 -1.08 -9.86 0.75
CA PRO A 518 0.21 -9.31 1.16
C PRO A 518 1.38 -9.62 0.20
N LEU A 519 1.34 -10.71 -0.55
CA LEU A 519 2.38 -11.02 -1.53
C LEU A 519 2.31 -10.01 -2.68
N VAL A 520 1.11 -9.77 -3.23
CA VAL A 520 0.90 -8.76 -4.27
C VAL A 520 1.34 -7.39 -3.76
N SER A 521 0.83 -6.94 -2.60
CA SER A 521 1.20 -5.63 -2.05
C SER A 521 2.71 -5.47 -1.81
N GLY A 522 3.38 -6.50 -1.31
CA GLY A 522 4.83 -6.48 -1.08
C GLY A 522 5.66 -6.49 -2.36
N VAL A 523 5.29 -7.33 -3.34
CA VAL A 523 6.01 -7.45 -4.62
C VAL A 523 5.91 -6.16 -5.42
N PHE A 524 4.72 -5.57 -5.51
CA PHE A 524 4.52 -4.32 -6.25
C PHE A 524 5.20 -3.13 -5.57
N ALA A 525 5.13 -3.03 -4.24
CA ALA A 525 5.87 -2.01 -3.50
C ALA A 525 7.39 -2.14 -3.69
N GLY A 526 7.90 -3.37 -3.63
CA GLY A 526 9.31 -3.68 -3.88
C GLY A 526 9.74 -3.35 -5.31
N ALA A 527 8.93 -3.68 -6.31
CA ALA A 527 9.22 -3.39 -7.72
C ALA A 527 9.26 -1.88 -8.02
N ILE A 528 8.28 -1.12 -7.55
CA ILE A 528 8.30 0.36 -7.66
C ILE A 528 9.56 0.92 -6.97
N THR A 529 9.87 0.42 -5.77
CA THR A 529 11.07 0.84 -5.03
C THR A 529 12.35 0.57 -5.81
N LYS A 530 12.47 -0.61 -6.45
CA LYS A 530 13.62 -0.90 -7.32
C LYS A 530 13.75 0.13 -8.42
N GLY A 531 12.66 0.43 -9.13
CA GLY A 531 12.66 1.38 -10.26
C GLY A 531 13.09 2.78 -9.86
N VAL A 532 12.59 3.29 -8.74
CA VAL A 532 12.97 4.60 -8.19
C VAL A 532 14.45 4.61 -7.78
N GLN A 533 14.90 3.59 -7.07
CA GLN A 533 16.25 3.53 -6.51
C GLN A 533 17.33 3.09 -7.51
N GLN A 534 16.99 2.99 -8.81
CA GLN A 534 17.99 2.95 -9.88
C GLN A 534 18.68 4.32 -10.05
N TYR A 535 18.05 5.40 -9.58
CA TYR A 535 18.59 6.75 -9.63
C TYR A 535 19.36 7.08 -8.34
N PRO A 536 20.61 7.60 -8.43
CA PRO A 536 21.49 7.74 -7.28
C PRO A 536 20.92 8.54 -6.10
N HIS A 537 20.20 9.63 -6.40
CA HIS A 537 19.71 10.57 -5.39
C HIS A 537 18.24 10.31 -5.00
N ALA A 538 17.62 9.25 -5.53
CA ALA A 538 16.22 8.94 -5.32
C ALA A 538 16.00 7.73 -4.40
N GLY A 539 15.14 7.91 -3.40
CA GLY A 539 14.68 6.87 -2.48
C GLY A 539 13.16 6.84 -2.34
N THR A 540 12.62 5.67 -2.03
CA THR A 540 11.21 5.54 -1.63
C THR A 540 11.04 5.60 -0.12
N THR A 541 9.85 6.06 0.28
CA THR A 541 9.33 5.95 1.64
C THR A 541 8.08 5.08 1.60
N ILE A 542 8.21 3.78 1.89
CA ILE A 542 7.05 2.87 1.89
C ILE A 542 6.11 3.18 3.07
N LYS A 543 4.78 3.16 2.84
CA LYS A 543 3.79 3.65 3.82
C LYS A 543 2.45 2.91 3.81
N HIS A 544 1.63 2.96 4.86
CA HIS A 544 1.88 3.53 6.19
C HIS A 544 2.07 2.37 7.16
N TYR A 545 3.25 2.30 7.78
CA TYR A 545 3.66 1.22 8.66
C TYR A 545 3.12 1.44 10.09
N ALA A 546 2.02 0.82 10.51
CA ALA A 546 1.26 -0.24 9.86
C ALA A 546 -0.23 -0.11 10.22
N PHE A 547 -1.07 -0.99 9.67
CA PHE A 547 -2.48 -1.14 10.07
C PHE A 547 -3.38 0.09 9.80
N ASN A 548 -2.98 0.98 8.88
CA ASN A 548 -3.78 2.12 8.47
C ASN A 548 -4.80 1.73 7.39
N ASN A 549 -5.78 0.91 7.77
CA ASN A 549 -6.76 0.32 6.86
C ASN A 549 -8.15 0.98 6.97
N GLN A 550 -8.26 2.12 7.65
CA GLN A 550 -9.48 2.89 7.87
C GLN A 550 -9.13 4.38 7.99
N GLU A 551 -9.88 5.24 7.32
CA GLU A 551 -9.60 6.68 7.32
C GLU A 551 -10.29 7.44 8.46
N ARG A 552 -11.49 6.99 8.86
CA ARG A 552 -12.22 7.62 9.96
C ARG A 552 -11.39 7.59 11.24
N ASN A 553 -11.13 8.79 11.77
CA ASN A 553 -10.32 9.03 12.97
C ASN A 553 -8.92 8.39 12.92
N ARG A 554 -8.31 8.23 11.74
CA ARG A 554 -7.01 7.57 11.58
C ARG A 554 -5.87 8.12 12.47
N THR A 555 -5.98 9.36 12.95
CA THR A 555 -5.02 9.99 13.90
C THR A 555 -5.04 9.38 15.28
N GLN A 556 -6.18 8.85 15.73
CA GLN A 556 -6.40 8.40 17.11
C GLN A 556 -7.20 7.08 17.17
N ASN A 557 -7.56 6.49 16.03
CA ASN A 557 -8.18 5.17 15.98
C ASN A 557 -7.17 4.09 16.41
N ASN A 558 -7.64 3.12 17.17
CA ASN A 558 -6.90 1.99 17.65
C ASN A 558 -7.33 0.72 16.91
N SER A 559 -6.47 0.29 15.99
CA SER A 559 -6.62 -1.01 15.33
C SER A 559 -6.20 -2.11 16.30
N GLN A 560 -7.17 -2.90 16.73
CA GLN A 560 -6.95 -4.02 17.63
C GLN A 560 -6.90 -5.32 16.83
N LEU A 561 -5.79 -6.05 16.92
CA LEU A 561 -5.52 -7.23 16.11
C LEU A 561 -4.61 -8.24 16.82
N SER A 562 -4.74 -9.51 16.43
CA SER A 562 -3.81 -10.55 16.87
C SER A 562 -2.44 -10.38 16.23
N GLU A 563 -1.41 -10.87 16.93
CA GLU A 563 -0.05 -10.85 16.39
C GLU A 563 0.08 -11.72 15.13
N ARG A 564 -0.69 -12.82 15.05
CA ARG A 564 -0.73 -13.68 13.86
C ARG A 564 -1.22 -12.92 12.64
N ALA A 565 -2.36 -12.25 12.75
CA ALA A 565 -2.88 -11.42 11.67
C ALA A 565 -1.91 -10.29 11.31
N ALA A 566 -1.32 -9.63 12.31
CA ALA A 566 -0.31 -8.60 12.08
C ALA A 566 0.86 -9.12 11.22
N ARG A 567 1.43 -10.27 11.59
CA ARG A 567 2.60 -10.86 10.93
C ARG A 567 2.29 -11.44 9.55
N GLU A 568 1.20 -12.17 9.40
CA GLU A 568 0.88 -12.90 8.17
C GLU A 568 0.20 -12.03 7.10
N ILE A 569 -0.52 -10.98 7.50
CA ILE A 569 -1.30 -10.12 6.60
C ILE A 569 -0.71 -8.72 6.50
N TYR A 570 -0.67 -7.96 7.60
CA TYR A 570 -0.49 -6.52 7.51
C TYR A 570 0.98 -6.07 7.45
N LEU A 571 1.90 -6.83 8.07
CA LEU A 571 3.34 -6.53 8.08
C LEU A 571 4.09 -7.29 6.97
N LYS A 572 3.54 -8.41 6.49
CA LYS A 572 4.18 -9.28 5.49
C LYS A 572 4.60 -8.54 4.23
N GLY A 573 3.73 -7.68 3.69
CA GLY A 573 4.03 -6.86 2.51
C GLY A 573 5.23 -5.93 2.70
N PHE A 574 5.35 -5.29 3.87
CA PHE A 574 6.51 -4.44 4.20
C PHE A 574 7.79 -5.27 4.26
N GLY A 575 7.76 -6.44 4.90
CA GLY A 575 8.92 -7.34 4.96
C GLY A 575 9.37 -7.82 3.57
N ILE A 576 8.43 -8.10 2.68
CA ILE A 576 8.73 -8.45 1.28
C ILE A 576 9.41 -7.27 0.56
N ALA A 577 8.85 -6.05 0.65
CA ALA A 577 9.42 -4.88 0.01
C ALA A 577 10.84 -4.55 0.53
N VAL A 578 11.06 -4.68 1.85
CA VAL A 578 12.36 -4.49 2.49
C VAL A 578 13.40 -5.50 1.98
N ARG A 579 13.05 -6.78 1.91
CA ARG A 579 13.94 -7.84 1.39
C ARG A 579 14.21 -7.70 -0.10
N MET A 580 13.22 -7.27 -0.87
CA MET A 580 13.33 -7.13 -2.32
C MET A 580 14.18 -5.93 -2.74
N ALA A 581 14.08 -4.81 -2.03
CA ALA A 581 14.54 -3.53 -2.58
C ALA A 581 15.24 -2.60 -1.58
N GLN A 582 15.18 -2.86 -0.26
CA GLN A 582 15.70 -1.96 0.78
C GLN A 582 15.30 -0.50 0.54
N PRO A 583 14.02 -0.14 0.77
CA PRO A 583 13.57 1.24 0.63
C PRO A 583 14.42 2.16 1.51
N LYS A 584 14.68 3.38 1.06
CA LYS A 584 15.48 4.35 1.83
C LYS A 584 14.77 4.82 3.09
N ALA A 585 13.44 4.80 3.10
CA ALA A 585 12.66 5.16 4.25
C ALA A 585 11.39 4.31 4.43
N VAL A 586 10.87 4.30 5.66
CA VAL A 586 9.54 3.82 6.02
C VAL A 586 8.80 4.95 6.71
N MET A 587 7.56 5.20 6.32
CA MET A 587 6.67 6.12 7.03
C MET A 587 5.72 5.31 7.91
N THR A 588 5.75 5.58 9.20
CA THR A 588 4.80 4.98 10.15
C THR A 588 3.41 5.58 10.02
N SER A 589 2.38 4.85 10.41
CA SER A 589 1.01 5.35 10.35
C SER A 589 0.66 6.31 11.47
N TYR A 590 -0.49 6.95 11.31
CA TYR A 590 -1.12 7.79 12.32
C TYR A 590 -1.71 6.99 13.50
N ASN A 591 -2.35 5.86 13.20
CA ASN A 591 -3.21 5.12 14.12
C ASN A 591 -2.44 4.45 15.26
N LEU A 592 -3.20 3.98 16.25
CA LEU A 592 -2.72 3.08 17.28
C LEU A 592 -2.87 1.63 16.81
N ALA A 593 -2.00 0.78 17.35
CA ALA A 593 -2.11 -0.68 17.29
C ALA A 593 -2.14 -1.21 18.72
N ASN A 594 -3.18 -1.94 19.10
CA ASN A 594 -3.36 -2.51 20.44
C ASN A 594 -3.01 -1.50 21.57
N GLY A 595 -3.54 -0.27 21.47
CA GLY A 595 -3.49 0.75 22.52
C GLY A 595 -2.26 1.68 22.52
N ARG A 596 -1.35 1.58 21.55
CA ARG A 596 -0.20 2.51 21.41
C ARG A 596 0.03 2.90 19.95
N HIS A 597 0.40 4.15 19.69
CA HIS A 597 0.70 4.61 18.33
C HIS A 597 1.77 3.75 17.67
N THR A 598 1.58 3.43 16.39
CA THR A 598 2.53 2.64 15.60
C THR A 598 3.88 3.33 15.49
N ASN A 599 3.89 4.66 15.36
CA ASN A 599 5.09 5.50 15.34
C ASN A 599 5.84 5.56 16.68
N ALA A 600 5.19 5.19 17.78
CA ALA A 600 5.76 5.16 19.13
C ALA A 600 6.06 3.72 19.59
N ARG A 601 6.03 2.73 18.69
CA ARG A 601 6.19 1.31 19.02
C ARG A 601 7.56 0.77 18.64
N ARG A 602 8.42 0.65 19.66
CA ARG A 602 9.77 0.06 19.51
C ARG A 602 9.74 -1.39 19.04
N ASP A 603 8.72 -2.14 19.44
CA ASP A 603 8.49 -3.52 18.99
C ASP A 603 8.14 -3.61 17.50
N LEU A 604 7.55 -2.57 16.92
CA LEU A 604 7.35 -2.50 15.47
C LEU A 604 8.60 -2.00 14.74
N ILE A 605 9.26 -0.97 15.26
CA ILE A 605 10.34 -0.25 14.58
C ILE A 605 11.69 -0.96 14.71
N GLU A 606 12.14 -1.21 15.92
CA GLU A 606 13.46 -1.81 16.16
C GLU A 606 13.41 -3.34 16.05
N ASP A 607 12.34 -3.96 16.56
CA ASP A 607 12.26 -5.42 16.58
C ASP A 607 11.80 -5.98 15.22
N VAL A 608 10.55 -5.72 14.79
CA VAL A 608 10.06 -6.31 13.53
C VAL A 608 10.74 -5.70 12.30
N LEU A 609 10.72 -4.37 12.16
CA LEU A 609 11.21 -3.74 10.94
C LEU A 609 12.73 -3.86 10.78
N ARG A 610 13.52 -3.51 11.81
CA ARG A 610 14.99 -3.55 11.73
C ARG A 610 15.55 -4.93 11.97
N ALA A 611 15.24 -5.59 13.09
CA ALA A 611 15.85 -6.87 13.44
C ALA A 611 15.30 -8.05 12.60
N GLU A 612 13.97 -8.17 12.46
CA GLU A 612 13.39 -9.31 11.74
C GLU A 612 13.41 -9.12 10.21
N PHE A 613 13.03 -7.95 9.69
CA PHE A 613 13.04 -7.70 8.24
C PHE A 613 14.39 -7.22 7.70
N GLY A 614 15.31 -6.78 8.57
CA GLY A 614 16.63 -6.32 8.15
C GLY A 614 16.62 -4.94 7.49
N PHE A 615 15.68 -4.07 7.85
CA PHE A 615 15.59 -2.71 7.30
C PHE A 615 16.75 -1.83 7.74
N ARG A 616 17.33 -1.08 6.81
CA ARG A 616 18.53 -0.24 7.03
C ARG A 616 18.33 1.25 6.73
N GLY A 617 17.11 1.65 6.36
CA GLY A 617 16.80 3.05 6.07
C GLY A 617 16.41 3.84 7.31
N ILE A 618 15.79 5.00 7.06
CA ILE A 618 15.23 5.86 8.10
C ILE A 618 13.73 5.61 8.31
N VAL A 619 13.26 5.81 9.53
CA VAL A 619 11.85 5.75 9.90
C VAL A 619 11.37 7.15 10.19
N MET A 620 10.28 7.56 9.54
CA MET A 620 9.64 8.85 9.78
C MET A 620 8.18 8.69 10.16
N THR A 621 7.62 9.66 10.87
CA THR A 621 6.17 9.71 11.07
C THR A 621 5.44 10.07 9.78
N ASP A 622 4.15 9.77 9.71
CA ASP A 622 3.23 10.52 8.86
C ASP A 622 3.22 12.01 9.29
N TRP A 623 2.52 12.91 8.59
CA TRP A 623 2.51 14.34 8.90
C TRP A 623 1.67 14.63 10.17
N VAL A 624 2.24 14.40 11.35
CA VAL A 624 1.63 14.59 12.66
C VAL A 624 1.71 16.06 13.06
N THR A 625 0.56 16.69 13.29
CA THR A 625 0.49 18.11 13.60
C THR A 625 -0.35 18.36 14.86
N ALA A 626 0.19 19.11 15.83
CA ALA A 626 -0.52 19.52 17.04
C ALA A 626 -1.64 20.55 16.75
N GLY A 627 -2.70 20.58 17.58
CA GLY A 627 -3.74 21.62 17.52
C GLY A 627 -5.00 21.32 16.70
N TYR A 628 -5.17 20.09 16.19
CA TYR A 628 -6.42 19.62 15.54
C TYR A 628 -7.40 18.93 16.49
N GLU A 629 -7.09 19.01 17.80
CA GLU A 629 -7.59 18.17 18.90
C GLU A 629 -9.11 18.26 19.18
N ASN A 630 -9.83 19.22 18.59
CA ASN A 630 -11.13 19.65 19.11
C ASN A 630 -12.37 19.23 18.29
N GLU A 631 -12.23 18.44 17.22
CA GLU A 631 -13.40 18.14 16.36
C GLU A 631 -14.15 16.85 16.70
N LEU A 632 -13.54 15.84 17.34
CA LEU A 632 -14.12 14.49 17.43
C LEU A 632 -14.24 13.86 18.84
N ASP A 633 -13.79 14.52 19.91
CA ASP A 633 -13.79 13.97 21.29
C ASP A 633 -13.21 12.53 21.30
N CYS A 634 -11.96 12.39 20.89
CA CYS A 634 -11.30 11.10 20.68
C CYS A 634 -10.83 10.49 22.00
N LEU A 635 -10.92 9.16 22.11
CA LEU A 635 -10.54 8.42 23.33
C LEU A 635 -9.03 8.47 23.61
N TYR A 636 -8.22 8.39 22.55
CA TYR A 636 -6.77 8.30 22.63
C TYR A 636 -6.11 9.66 22.37
N PRO A 637 -4.97 9.97 23.02
CA PRO A 637 -4.21 11.18 22.71
C PRO A 637 -3.58 11.11 21.31
N ASN A 638 -3.03 12.22 20.84
CA ASN A 638 -2.18 12.22 19.65
C ASN A 638 -0.80 11.61 19.95
N SER A 639 -0.08 11.26 18.88
CA SER A 639 1.32 10.87 18.97
C SER A 639 2.19 12.03 19.49
N ASP A 640 3.22 11.68 20.27
CA ASP A 640 4.15 12.62 20.90
C ASP A 640 5.58 12.35 20.41
N ALA A 641 6.30 13.41 20.01
CA ALA A 641 7.67 13.33 19.52
C ALA A 641 8.65 12.72 20.54
N HIS A 642 8.39 12.88 21.83
CA HIS A 642 9.09 12.18 22.92
C HIS A 642 9.07 10.67 22.72
N ASP A 643 7.88 10.09 22.58
CA ASP A 643 7.72 8.64 22.52
C ASP A 643 8.21 8.07 21.19
N VAL A 644 8.04 8.82 20.10
CA VAL A 644 8.51 8.44 18.76
C VAL A 644 10.02 8.32 18.72
N CYS A 645 10.76 9.34 19.20
CA CYS A 645 12.22 9.30 19.16
C CYS A 645 12.79 8.14 20.01
N MET A 646 12.15 7.85 21.15
CA MET A 646 12.51 6.73 22.01
C MET A 646 12.15 5.35 21.44
N ALA A 647 11.18 5.28 20.53
CA ALA A 647 10.82 4.06 19.81
C ALA A 647 11.78 3.73 18.66
N GLY A 648 12.73 4.61 18.35
CA GLY A 648 13.63 4.47 17.18
C GLY A 648 13.11 5.15 15.91
N GLY A 649 12.09 6.01 16.04
CA GLY A 649 11.68 6.90 14.95
C GLY A 649 12.74 7.98 14.73
N ASP A 650 13.23 8.06 13.50
CA ASP A 650 14.39 8.90 13.16
C ASP A 650 14.00 10.35 12.84
N LEU A 651 12.80 10.57 12.29
CA LEU A 651 12.26 11.89 11.97
C LEU A 651 10.78 12.02 12.35
N PHE A 652 10.47 12.97 13.23
CA PHE A 652 9.09 13.41 13.45
C PHE A 652 8.72 14.47 12.41
N MET A 653 7.70 14.19 11.61
CA MET A 653 7.31 14.94 10.42
C MET A 653 5.90 15.51 10.55
N PRO A 654 5.66 16.75 10.10
CA PRO A 654 6.68 17.81 10.03
C PRO A 654 7.21 18.11 11.44
N GLY A 655 8.32 18.83 11.57
CA GLY A 655 8.70 19.34 12.88
C GLY A 655 7.86 20.55 13.29
N SER A 656 7.84 20.85 14.59
CA SER A 656 7.30 22.09 15.12
C SER A 656 8.05 22.52 16.39
N GLN A 657 7.78 23.74 16.85
CA GLN A 657 8.33 24.21 18.13
C GLN A 657 7.82 23.36 19.30
N HIS A 658 6.56 22.91 19.24
CA HIS A 658 5.99 22.03 20.26
C HIS A 658 6.77 20.72 20.35
N ASP A 659 7.04 20.08 19.21
CA ASP A 659 7.77 18.81 19.17
C ASP A 659 9.21 18.95 19.68
N TYR A 660 9.86 20.07 19.38
CA TYR A 660 11.16 20.42 19.95
C TYR A 660 11.10 20.51 21.47
N ASP A 661 10.12 21.24 22.01
CA ASP A 661 9.96 21.44 23.45
C ASP A 661 9.70 20.09 24.15
N ARG A 662 8.88 19.21 23.56
CA ARG A 662 8.61 17.86 24.10
C ARG A 662 9.85 16.98 24.19
N ILE A 663 10.70 16.96 23.16
CA ILE A 663 11.97 16.21 23.22
C ILE A 663 12.93 16.86 24.22
N LYS A 664 12.97 18.20 24.29
CA LYS A 664 13.85 18.92 25.22
C LYS A 664 13.48 18.64 26.68
N GLU A 665 12.19 18.68 27.02
CA GLU A 665 11.67 18.32 28.34
C GLU A 665 12.09 16.89 28.72
N GLY A 666 11.97 15.94 27.78
CA GLY A 666 12.40 14.56 28.01
C GLY A 666 13.91 14.39 28.21
N LEU A 667 14.74 15.21 27.56
CA LEU A 667 16.19 15.23 27.84
C LEU A 667 16.49 15.79 29.22
N ASP A 668 15.75 16.82 29.64
CA ASP A 668 15.95 17.51 30.92
C ASP A 668 15.54 16.63 32.12
N ASP A 669 14.48 15.82 31.98
CA ASP A 669 14.03 14.89 33.02
C ASP A 669 14.64 13.46 32.90
N GLY A 670 15.34 13.18 31.80
CA GLY A 670 16.03 11.92 31.53
C GLY A 670 15.16 10.80 30.94
N SER A 671 13.91 11.07 30.58
CA SER A 671 13.02 10.13 29.90
C SER A 671 13.35 9.94 28.41
N VAL A 672 13.99 10.93 27.78
CA VAL A 672 14.66 10.80 26.49
C VAL A 672 16.16 10.62 26.69
N LEU A 673 16.70 9.54 26.13
CA LEU A 673 18.13 9.29 26.16
C LEU A 673 18.83 10.03 25.03
N ARG A 674 19.82 10.88 25.38
CA ARG A 674 20.69 11.52 24.39
C ARG A 674 21.31 10.51 23.41
N SER A 675 21.70 9.33 23.88
CA SER A 675 22.25 8.27 23.04
C SER A 675 21.25 7.76 21.99
N GLN A 676 19.95 7.74 22.31
CA GLN A 676 18.93 7.34 21.34
C GLN A 676 18.80 8.40 20.22
N LEU A 677 18.74 9.69 20.59
CA LEU A 677 18.71 10.76 19.60
C LEU A 677 19.95 10.75 18.69
N GLN A 678 21.11 10.34 19.23
CA GLN A 678 22.34 10.21 18.47
C GLN A 678 22.31 9.05 17.46
N VAL A 679 21.70 7.91 17.81
CA VAL A 679 21.47 6.81 16.88
C VAL A 679 20.55 7.26 15.75
N ASN A 680 19.41 7.87 16.10
CA ASN A 680 18.45 8.40 15.14
C ASN A 680 19.11 9.42 14.18
N ALA A 681 19.82 10.41 14.73
CA ALA A 681 20.52 11.43 13.95
C ALA A 681 21.64 10.85 13.07
N THR A 682 22.29 9.77 13.50
CA THR A 682 23.30 9.04 12.70
C THR A 682 22.65 8.45 11.45
N ARG A 683 21.51 7.77 11.60
CA ARG A 683 20.76 7.20 10.46
C ARG A 683 20.32 8.28 9.48
N VAL A 684 19.79 9.41 9.98
CA VAL A 684 19.40 10.55 9.14
C VAL A 684 20.59 11.14 8.39
N LEU A 685 21.72 11.36 9.08
CA LEU A 685 22.94 11.86 8.46
C LEU A 685 23.44 10.93 7.35
N HIS A 686 23.55 9.63 7.64
CA HIS A 686 24.03 8.66 6.64
C HIS A 686 23.09 8.55 5.45
N MET A 687 21.78 8.61 5.66
CA MET A 687 20.81 8.61 4.57
C MET A 687 20.88 9.89 3.73
N ALA A 688 21.01 11.05 4.37
CA ALA A 688 21.18 12.32 3.68
C ALA A 688 22.49 12.35 2.90
N GLU A 689 23.58 11.80 3.42
CA GLU A 689 24.83 11.66 2.68
C GLU A 689 24.74 10.69 1.52
N GLN A 690 23.95 9.61 1.66
CA GLN A 690 23.73 8.65 0.59
C GLN A 690 22.95 9.24 -0.59
N LEU A 691 21.98 10.11 -0.32
CA LEU A 691 21.07 10.63 -1.35
C LEU A 691 21.44 12.02 -1.87
N CYS A 692 22.24 12.79 -1.16
CA CYS A 692 22.60 14.16 -1.57
C CYS A 692 24.02 14.29 -2.15
N LYS A 693 24.84 13.22 -2.12
CA LYS A 693 26.22 13.21 -2.65
C LYS A 693 26.34 12.18 -3.76
#